data_AF-A0A3A9ZIY2-F1
#
_entry.id   AF-A0A3A9ZIY2-F1
#
_cell.length_a   1.000
_cell.length_b   1.000
_cell.length_c   1.000
_cell.angle_alpha   90.00
_cell.angle_beta   90.00
_cell.angle_gamma   90.00
#
_symmetry.space_group_name_H-M   'P 1'
#
loop_
_entity.id
_entity.type
_entity.pdbx_description
1 polymer ?
#
loop_
_entity_poly.entity_id
_entity_poly.type
_entity_poly.pdbx_seq_one_letter_code
_entity_poly.pdbx_strand_id
1 'polypeptide(L)'
;MDIQDIEGTGGTGLAGEGPAAAGERVLALADPRARRVELSGGKAASLARAAEAGLPVPPGFVVPPPSAQPTPHGRELYAAWRELSAEGTRPLAVRSSSAAEDTVTSSMAGRFRTVLDVRGWEEFRAALREVRGSSAREPAVLVQPMVRSRVGGVLFTSDPLPGGARRMLVSAVRGGPDRLVGGAETGSDFRLTRHGRPVGGAPAAGLLTGRELRRLAALARRARRLFGRAQDIEFGFDALTGRLWLFQSRPITARAPRPARRARLLGAGPVAETLPGVLHPLEEDLWVTPMAHGLAAALHLCGAASARTLRGVPAVTTVAGRAVADLRLLGLAGPRHRLLAALDPLPAARRLAAAWRVGRLRAALPGLALALRAEVDAQLAAAPAAGELSPAALAAALRWSRAVLVPLHAQEALAGALPAPPEAPAAARPRRRRAPAARVAASGPGGAAAGAAGDAAGAPPATGAGVALAALAAARAAGEEEAAIPARHPEVLALIPPSLTTPPRPPAAWPAGTVPGAIPDSVPETVPGTAPGAIPGTTSGAIPDTAPDTAPGAVPDTAPRAIPDTDPDSAAGWQEIAAALAGLPLREALRLRVRWVQEFQAALVRELAARHPGPEPLALLRWEELLALAEGGRRPAGANRRTPPPQGPPPPDAFRLAADGTPVPEPRRGGRAAGAGRPVSGGRVHGLAWDGAGPPPPGAVLVVRTLDPGLAPLLPGLTGLVAQTGSPLSHLALLARESGLAAVTGVPGAVDRFPPGTPLLVDGATGEVRAR
;
A
#
# COMPACT_ATOMS: atom_id res chain seq x y z
N MET A 1 63.54 25.51 -30.23
CA MET A 1 64.57 26.38 -29.65
C MET A 1 64.75 25.94 -28.21
N ASP A 2 65.97 25.45 -27.95
CA ASP A 2 66.67 25.05 -26.74
C ASP A 2 66.06 24.11 -25.68
N ILE A 3 66.61 22.89 -25.77
CA ILE A 3 66.97 21.96 -24.71
C ILE A 3 68.24 22.49 -24.05
N GLN A 4 68.27 22.66 -22.73
CA GLN A 4 69.43 22.39 -21.86
C GLN A 4 69.06 22.75 -20.41
N ASP A 5 69.22 21.81 -19.49
CA ASP A 5 70.14 22.01 -18.37
C ASP A 5 70.37 20.72 -17.54
N ILE A 6 71.66 20.35 -17.54
CA ILE A 6 72.49 19.80 -16.44
C ILE A 6 72.54 18.27 -16.24
N GLU A 7 73.63 17.72 -16.78
CA GLU A 7 74.35 16.53 -16.32
C GLU A 7 75.26 16.82 -15.11
N GLY A 8 75.62 15.76 -14.38
CA GLY A 8 76.78 15.66 -13.47
C GLY A 8 76.43 14.90 -12.19
N THR A 9 77.10 13.85 -11.72
CA THR A 9 78.45 13.28 -11.96
C THR A 9 78.47 11.80 -11.52
N GLY A 10 79.48 11.04 -11.98
CA GLY A 10 79.48 9.58 -12.06
C GLY A 10 79.88 8.76 -10.81
N GLY A 11 79.68 7.45 -10.93
CA GLY A 11 80.13 6.39 -10.03
C GLY A 11 79.99 5.04 -10.72
N THR A 12 81.10 4.33 -10.87
CA THR A 12 81.28 3.06 -11.58
C THR A 12 80.57 1.87 -10.89
N GLY A 13 79.99 0.95 -11.66
CA GLY A 13 79.42 -0.30 -11.15
C GLY A 13 78.91 -1.23 -12.25
N LEU A 14 79.48 -2.43 -12.32
CA LEU A 14 79.29 -3.47 -13.33
C LEU A 14 77.90 -4.15 -13.26
N ALA A 15 77.40 -4.49 -14.44
CA ALA A 15 76.50 -5.59 -14.81
C ALA A 15 75.41 -6.06 -13.82
N GLY A 16 74.15 -5.82 -14.21
CA GLY A 16 72.99 -6.59 -13.81
C GLY A 16 71.84 -6.36 -14.79
N GLU A 17 71.57 -7.33 -15.66
CA GLU A 17 70.34 -7.38 -16.44
C GLU A 17 69.15 -7.46 -15.48
N GLY A 18 68.45 -6.33 -15.31
CA GLY A 18 67.15 -6.23 -14.66
C GLY A 18 66.05 -5.96 -15.71
N PRO A 19 64.82 -6.44 -15.51
CA PRO A 19 63.75 -6.32 -16.50
C PRO A 19 63.44 -4.85 -16.76
N ALA A 20 63.39 -4.48 -18.04
CA ALA A 20 63.10 -3.14 -18.52
C ALA A 20 61.88 -2.51 -17.82
N ALA A 21 62.15 -1.41 -17.11
CA ALA A 21 61.27 -0.34 -16.63
C ALA A 21 59.75 -0.56 -16.77
N ALA A 22 59.10 -0.95 -15.67
CA ALA A 22 57.67 -0.79 -15.47
C ALA A 22 57.33 0.69 -15.17
N GLY A 23 57.54 1.57 -16.15
CA GLY A 23 57.24 3.00 -16.06
C GLY A 23 55.88 3.36 -16.66
N GLU A 24 55.07 4.06 -15.87
CA GLU A 24 54.11 5.12 -16.21
C GLU A 24 53.65 5.22 -17.67
N ARG A 25 52.38 4.90 -17.97
CA ARG A 25 51.83 5.06 -19.35
C ARG A 25 50.40 5.58 -19.39
N VAL A 26 50.14 6.47 -20.33
CA VAL A 26 48.79 6.76 -20.83
C VAL A 26 48.21 5.49 -21.46
N LEU A 27 46.92 5.20 -21.22
CA LEU A 27 46.27 3.99 -21.72
C LEU A 27 45.36 4.32 -22.91
N ALA A 28 45.67 3.84 -24.11
CA ALA A 28 44.72 3.90 -25.22
C ALA A 28 43.43 3.16 -24.84
N LEU A 29 42.27 3.64 -25.29
CA LEU A 29 40.99 3.00 -24.96
C LEU A 29 40.87 1.56 -25.52
N ALA A 30 41.66 1.26 -26.57
CA ALA A 30 41.80 -0.08 -27.13
C ALA A 30 42.77 -0.99 -26.35
N ASP A 31 43.54 -0.46 -25.40
CA ASP A 31 44.45 -1.24 -24.57
C ASP A 31 43.65 -2.17 -23.65
N PRO A 32 43.97 -3.48 -23.61
CA PRO A 32 43.43 -4.44 -22.66
C PRO A 32 43.32 -3.95 -21.21
N ARG A 33 44.28 -3.15 -20.75
CA ARG A 33 44.35 -2.60 -19.39
C ARG A 33 43.33 -1.50 -19.13
N ALA A 34 42.86 -0.79 -20.16
CA ALA A 34 41.84 0.25 -20.02
C ALA A 34 40.48 -0.30 -19.54
N ARG A 35 40.29 -1.62 -19.57
CA ARG A 35 39.09 -2.32 -19.07
C ARG A 35 39.08 -2.51 -17.55
N ARG A 36 40.20 -2.25 -16.88
CA ARG A 36 40.33 -2.38 -15.41
C ARG A 36 39.82 -1.11 -14.74
N VAL A 37 38.80 -1.25 -13.90
CA VAL A 37 38.16 -0.11 -13.22
C VAL A 37 39.15 0.62 -12.31
N GLU A 38 40.12 -0.11 -11.75
CA GLU A 38 41.15 0.43 -10.86
C GLU A 38 42.10 1.39 -11.60
N LEU A 39 42.31 1.18 -12.91
CA LEU A 39 43.24 1.97 -13.72
C LEU A 39 42.52 3.09 -14.50
N SER A 40 41.27 2.88 -14.89
CA SER A 40 40.58 3.76 -15.83
C SER A 40 39.27 4.36 -15.29
N GLY A 41 38.84 3.96 -14.10
CA GLY A 41 37.51 4.31 -13.57
C GLY A 41 36.37 3.63 -14.32
N GLY A 42 35.17 3.71 -13.78
CA GLY A 42 34.02 2.93 -14.26
C GLY A 42 33.55 3.31 -15.67
N LYS A 43 33.52 4.61 -15.99
CA LYS A 43 33.10 5.13 -17.30
C LYS A 43 34.04 4.66 -18.41
N ALA A 44 35.34 4.92 -18.28
CA ALA A 44 36.30 4.57 -19.32
C ALA A 44 36.47 3.05 -19.46
N ALA A 45 36.43 2.29 -18.36
CA ALA A 45 36.43 0.83 -18.41
C ALA A 45 35.22 0.26 -19.16
N SER A 46 34.04 0.84 -18.94
CA SER A 46 32.81 0.45 -19.67
C SER A 46 32.92 0.77 -21.16
N LEU A 47 33.52 1.91 -21.52
CA LEU A 47 33.75 2.30 -22.92
C LEU A 47 34.82 1.43 -23.60
N ALA A 48 35.91 1.07 -22.91
CA ALA A 48 36.93 0.16 -23.44
C ALA A 48 36.33 -1.22 -23.77
N ARG A 49 35.53 -1.77 -22.87
CA ARG A 49 34.78 -3.03 -23.11
C ARG A 49 33.80 -2.92 -24.28
N ALA A 50 33.13 -1.78 -24.40
CA ALA A 50 32.22 -1.52 -25.52
C ALA A 50 32.96 -1.43 -26.86
N ALA A 51 34.11 -0.74 -26.90
CA ALA A 51 34.94 -0.59 -28.08
C ALA A 51 35.47 -1.95 -28.58
N GLU A 52 35.98 -2.79 -27.68
CA GLU A 52 36.44 -4.16 -27.99
C GLU A 52 35.31 -5.02 -28.59
N ALA A 53 34.09 -4.90 -28.08
CA ALA A 53 32.91 -5.59 -28.62
C ALA A 53 32.38 -5.00 -29.95
N GLY A 54 33.12 -4.06 -30.54
CA GLY A 54 32.78 -3.38 -31.79
C GLY A 54 31.56 -2.46 -31.69
N LEU A 55 31.21 -1.99 -30.48
CA LEU A 55 30.23 -0.91 -30.33
C LEU A 55 30.86 0.41 -30.80
N PRO A 56 30.06 1.36 -31.31
CA PRO A 56 30.61 2.56 -31.92
C PRO A 56 31.02 3.56 -30.84
N VAL A 57 32.17 3.35 -30.21
CA VAL A 57 32.74 4.23 -29.19
C VAL A 57 33.78 5.14 -29.85
N PRO A 58 33.79 6.46 -29.58
CA PRO A 58 34.85 7.34 -30.08
C PRO A 58 36.22 6.85 -29.60
N PRO A 59 37.27 6.91 -30.45
CA PRO A 59 38.62 6.58 -30.00
C PRO A 59 39.05 7.55 -28.90
N GLY A 60 40.09 7.19 -28.15
CA GLY A 60 40.56 8.03 -27.06
C GLY A 60 41.60 7.33 -26.22
N PHE A 61 42.01 8.00 -25.14
CA PHE A 61 42.92 7.46 -24.16
C PHE A 61 42.48 7.85 -22.75
N VAL A 62 43.06 7.17 -21.76
CA VAL A 62 42.81 7.38 -20.34
C VAL A 62 44.13 7.74 -19.67
N VAL A 63 44.10 8.82 -18.89
CA VAL A 63 45.14 9.17 -17.93
C VAL A 63 44.76 8.51 -16.61
N PRO A 64 45.52 7.51 -16.12
CA PRO A 64 45.24 6.85 -14.85
C PRO A 64 45.24 7.83 -13.67
N PRO A 65 44.57 7.49 -12.56
CA PRO A 65 44.64 8.29 -11.34
C PRO A 65 46.02 8.15 -10.71
N PRO A 66 46.54 9.19 -10.01
CA PRO A 66 47.86 9.15 -9.36
C PRO A 66 48.03 7.99 -8.38
N SER A 67 46.93 7.56 -7.75
CA SER A 67 46.89 6.44 -6.82
C SER A 67 47.10 5.07 -7.49
N ALA A 68 46.85 4.97 -8.80
CA ALA A 68 47.07 3.75 -9.56
C ALA A 68 48.45 3.74 -10.23
N GLN A 69 48.88 4.87 -10.79
CA GLN A 69 50.20 5.08 -11.39
C GLN A 69 50.60 6.56 -11.25
N PRO A 70 51.90 6.89 -11.14
CA PRO A 70 52.35 8.27 -11.17
C PRO A 70 51.86 8.99 -12.44
N THR A 71 51.70 10.31 -12.36
CA THR A 71 51.20 11.08 -13.50
C THR A 71 52.17 10.94 -14.67
N PRO A 72 51.72 10.53 -15.88
CA PRO A 72 52.60 10.29 -17.01
C PRO A 72 53.48 11.52 -17.32
N HIS A 73 54.73 11.27 -17.70
CA HIS A 73 55.68 12.30 -18.12
C HIS A 73 55.09 13.21 -19.21
N GLY A 74 55.47 14.50 -19.19
CA GLY A 74 54.93 15.50 -20.13
C GLY A 74 55.07 15.13 -21.61
N ARG A 75 56.10 14.38 -21.98
CA ARG A 75 56.34 13.93 -23.38
C ARG A 75 55.32 12.90 -23.86
N GLU A 76 54.96 11.89 -23.07
CA GLU A 76 54.00 10.86 -23.48
C GLU A 76 52.59 11.41 -23.56
N LEU A 77 52.20 12.21 -22.56
CA LEU A 77 50.91 12.88 -22.54
C LEU A 77 50.78 13.87 -23.72
N TYR A 78 51.86 14.57 -24.07
CA TYR A 78 51.91 15.44 -25.24
C TYR A 78 51.77 14.64 -26.54
N ALA A 79 52.45 13.50 -26.67
CA ALA A 79 52.33 12.65 -27.85
C ALA A 79 50.90 12.14 -28.05
N ALA A 80 50.27 11.62 -26.99
CA ALA A 80 48.88 11.15 -27.02
C ALA A 80 47.89 12.27 -27.34
N TRP A 81 48.08 13.46 -26.75
CA TRP A 81 47.28 14.65 -27.08
C TRP A 81 47.46 15.08 -28.54
N ARG A 82 48.71 15.18 -29.02
CA ARG A 82 49.03 15.63 -30.39
C ARG A 82 48.43 14.70 -31.43
N GLU A 83 48.52 13.38 -31.22
CA GLU A 83 47.93 12.38 -32.10
C GLU A 83 46.39 12.47 -32.11
N LEU A 84 45.74 12.49 -30.93
CA LEU A 84 44.29 12.47 -30.83
C LEU A 84 43.64 13.77 -31.35
N SER A 85 44.26 14.91 -31.04
CA SER A 85 43.83 16.25 -31.46
C SER A 85 44.23 16.60 -32.90
N ALA A 86 45.07 15.79 -33.55
CA ALA A 86 45.73 16.16 -34.80
C ALA A 86 46.35 17.57 -34.69
N GLU A 87 47.24 17.72 -33.70
CA GLU A 87 47.96 18.97 -33.40
C GLU A 87 47.04 20.17 -33.13
N GLY A 88 45.97 19.94 -32.35
CA GLY A 88 45.01 20.97 -31.93
C GLY A 88 43.95 21.35 -32.96
N THR A 89 44.00 20.80 -34.18
CA THR A 89 42.97 21.04 -35.21
C THR A 89 41.61 20.42 -34.81
N ARG A 90 41.64 19.30 -34.11
CA ARG A 90 40.46 18.58 -33.61
C ARG A 90 40.24 18.86 -32.12
N PRO A 91 39.09 19.42 -31.73
CA PRO A 91 38.76 19.63 -30.33
C PRO A 91 38.59 18.30 -29.58
N LEU A 92 38.96 18.31 -28.30
CA LEU A 92 38.87 17.18 -27.39
C LEU A 92 37.83 17.43 -26.29
N ALA A 93 37.27 16.34 -25.77
CA ALA A 93 36.47 16.31 -24.56
C ALA A 93 37.28 15.60 -23.47
N VAL A 94 37.45 16.28 -22.33
CA VAL A 94 38.21 15.80 -21.16
C VAL A 94 37.21 15.52 -20.04
N ARG A 95 37.10 14.25 -19.64
CA ARG A 95 36.02 13.74 -18.78
C ARG A 95 36.59 13.00 -17.58
N SER A 96 36.05 13.28 -16.39
CA SER A 96 36.35 12.45 -15.22
C SER A 96 35.77 11.04 -15.37
N SER A 97 36.49 10.06 -14.82
CA SER A 97 36.09 8.65 -14.75
C SER A 97 36.54 8.10 -13.39
N SER A 98 35.63 8.01 -12.42
CA SER A 98 35.95 7.52 -11.07
C SER A 98 35.56 6.05 -10.89
N ALA A 99 36.24 5.33 -9.99
CA ALA A 99 35.87 3.96 -9.60
C ALA A 99 34.60 3.93 -8.71
N ALA A 100 34.34 5.01 -7.95
CA ALA A 100 33.20 5.10 -7.03
C ALA A 100 31.87 5.47 -7.73
N GLU A 101 31.94 5.97 -8.96
CA GLU A 101 30.83 6.50 -9.75
C GLU A 101 29.82 5.41 -10.19
N ASP A 102 30.25 4.15 -10.26
CA ASP A 102 29.45 3.02 -10.76
C ASP A 102 29.12 1.96 -9.67
N THR A 103 29.25 2.30 -8.38
CA THR A 103 28.85 1.40 -7.29
C THR A 103 27.32 1.39 -7.10
N VAL A 104 26.76 0.21 -6.79
CA VAL A 104 25.31 -0.02 -6.61
C VAL A 104 24.69 0.88 -5.52
N THR A 105 25.51 1.42 -4.62
CA THR A 105 25.12 2.16 -3.42
C THR A 105 25.25 3.68 -3.54
N SER A 106 25.79 4.24 -4.63
CA SER A 106 26.06 5.68 -4.72
C SER A 106 25.62 6.28 -6.05
N SER A 107 24.35 6.69 -6.14
CA SER A 107 23.84 7.51 -7.25
C SER A 107 24.18 8.99 -7.02
N MET A 108 25.46 9.36 -7.12
CA MET A 108 25.90 10.77 -7.07
C MET A 108 25.82 11.39 -8.48
N ALA A 109 24.61 11.61 -8.98
CA ALA A 109 24.41 12.37 -10.21
C ALA A 109 24.81 13.85 -9.99
N GLY A 110 25.65 14.41 -10.86
CA GLY A 110 25.97 15.85 -10.88
C GLY A 110 27.31 16.29 -10.26
N ARG A 111 28.17 15.38 -9.78
CA ARG A 111 29.45 15.73 -9.13
C ARG A 111 30.71 15.63 -10.00
N PHE A 112 30.59 15.29 -11.29
CA PHE A 112 31.74 14.96 -12.14
C PHE A 112 31.94 16.00 -13.26
N ARG A 113 33.12 16.63 -13.27
CA ARG A 113 33.45 17.73 -14.20
C ARG A 113 33.84 17.18 -15.57
N THR A 114 33.33 17.83 -16.63
CA THR A 114 33.67 17.58 -18.04
C THR A 114 34.03 18.91 -18.68
N VAL A 115 35.17 18.97 -19.36
CA VAL A 115 35.60 20.14 -20.15
C VAL A 115 35.50 19.79 -21.64
N LEU A 116 34.85 20.64 -22.42
CA LEU A 116 34.57 20.43 -23.84
C LEU A 116 35.32 21.45 -24.70
N ASP A 117 35.46 21.16 -26.00
CA ASP A 117 36.12 22.01 -27.03
C ASP A 117 37.59 22.37 -26.76
N VAL A 118 38.32 21.49 -26.07
CA VAL A 118 39.73 21.68 -25.74
C VAL A 118 40.63 21.47 -26.96
N ARG A 119 41.38 22.50 -27.37
CA ARG A 119 42.21 22.48 -28.58
C ARG A 119 43.69 22.65 -28.32
N GLY A 120 44.08 23.55 -27.42
CA GLY A 120 45.48 23.86 -27.15
C GLY A 120 46.14 22.90 -26.16
N TRP A 121 47.47 22.82 -26.19
CA TRP A 121 48.22 22.02 -25.21
C TRP A 121 48.09 22.55 -23.78
N GLU A 122 48.25 23.86 -23.58
CA GLU A 122 48.10 24.49 -22.27
C GLU A 122 46.63 24.44 -21.77
N GLU A 123 45.68 24.62 -22.68
CA GLU A 123 44.25 24.43 -22.41
C GLU A 123 43.96 22.99 -21.96
N PHE A 124 44.55 22.00 -22.62
CA PHE A 124 44.44 20.60 -22.24
C PHE A 124 45.04 20.31 -20.86
N ARG A 125 46.21 20.88 -20.53
CA ARG A 125 46.79 20.77 -19.18
C ARG A 125 45.93 21.43 -18.12
N ALA A 126 45.30 22.57 -18.44
CA ALA A 126 44.35 23.22 -17.55
C ALA A 126 43.10 22.34 -17.32
N ALA A 127 42.50 21.82 -18.39
CA ALA A 127 41.37 20.91 -18.33
C ALA A 127 41.68 19.64 -17.52
N LEU A 128 42.88 19.07 -17.66
CA LEU A 128 43.31 17.90 -16.90
C LEU A 128 43.39 18.19 -15.39
N ARG A 129 43.98 19.33 -15.01
CA ARG A 129 44.04 19.78 -13.60
C ARG A 129 42.65 20.02 -13.02
N GLU A 130 41.79 20.69 -13.79
CA GLU A 130 40.41 20.98 -13.41
C GLU A 130 39.58 19.70 -13.18
N VAL A 131 39.69 18.72 -14.08
CA VAL A 131 38.99 17.44 -13.95
C VAL A 131 39.55 16.64 -12.78
N ARG A 132 40.87 16.64 -12.55
CA ARG A 132 41.47 15.94 -11.40
C ARG A 132 41.08 16.56 -10.06
N GLY A 133 41.08 17.90 -9.97
CA GLY A 133 40.67 18.64 -8.79
C GLY A 133 39.17 18.55 -8.46
N SER A 134 38.35 17.95 -9.34
CA SER A 134 36.91 17.78 -9.11
C SER A 134 36.55 16.72 -8.05
N SER A 135 37.52 15.96 -7.55
CA SER A 135 37.31 14.95 -6.50
C SER A 135 38.47 14.88 -5.52
N ALA A 136 38.18 14.65 -4.24
CA ALA A 136 39.18 14.46 -3.19
C ALA A 136 40.12 13.25 -3.42
N ARG A 137 39.74 12.30 -4.29
CA ARG A 137 40.54 11.09 -4.59
C ARG A 137 41.19 11.09 -5.98
N GLU A 138 41.25 12.24 -6.67
CA GLU A 138 41.80 12.43 -8.03
C GLU A 138 41.44 11.30 -9.02
N PRO A 139 40.37 11.45 -9.82
CA PRO A 139 39.85 10.38 -10.67
C PRO A 139 40.77 10.11 -11.88
N ALA A 140 40.53 8.97 -12.55
CA ALA A 140 41.05 8.78 -13.89
C ALA A 140 40.42 9.81 -14.85
N VAL A 141 41.14 10.18 -15.91
CA VAL A 141 40.65 11.15 -16.89
C VAL A 141 40.58 10.51 -18.28
N LEU A 142 39.37 10.45 -18.82
CA LEU A 142 39.09 10.00 -20.18
C LEU A 142 39.19 11.18 -21.15
N VAL A 143 39.98 11.01 -22.20
CA VAL A 143 40.15 12.00 -23.27
C VAL A 143 39.68 11.39 -24.59
N GLN A 144 38.72 12.03 -25.24
CA GLN A 144 38.16 11.61 -26.53
C GLN A 144 38.03 12.81 -27.48
N PRO A 145 38.01 12.60 -28.80
CA PRO A 145 37.62 13.64 -29.74
C PRO A 145 36.23 14.16 -29.43
N MET A 146 36.06 15.48 -29.53
CA MET A 146 34.74 16.10 -29.41
C MET A 146 33.93 15.82 -30.67
N VAL A 147 32.89 15.01 -30.52
CA VAL A 147 31.94 14.71 -31.60
C VAL A 147 30.81 15.73 -31.56
N ARG A 148 30.72 16.59 -32.58
CA ARG A 148 29.58 17.49 -32.77
C ARG A 148 28.38 16.69 -33.27
N SER A 149 27.37 16.52 -32.42
CA SER A 149 26.18 15.73 -32.75
C SER A 149 25.10 16.60 -33.40
N ARG A 150 24.49 16.12 -34.49
CA ARG A 150 23.24 16.68 -35.05
C ARG A 150 22.07 16.41 -34.11
N VAL A 151 22.02 15.18 -33.59
CA VAL A 151 21.03 14.71 -32.63
C VAL A 151 21.71 13.83 -31.60
N GLY A 152 21.45 14.09 -30.34
CA GLY A 152 22.01 13.37 -29.20
C GLY A 152 20.92 13.06 -28.19
N GLY A 153 21.25 12.22 -27.21
CA GLY A 153 20.31 11.91 -26.16
C GLY A 153 20.67 10.68 -25.34
N VAL A 154 19.66 10.20 -24.62
CA VAL A 154 19.75 9.07 -23.69
C VAL A 154 18.85 7.93 -24.16
N LEU A 155 19.35 6.71 -24.08
CA LEU A 155 18.69 5.47 -24.48
C LEU A 155 18.70 4.46 -23.34
N PHE A 156 17.53 4.23 -22.75
CA PHE A 156 17.31 3.13 -21.83
C PHE A 156 16.97 1.86 -22.60
N THR A 157 17.83 0.85 -22.48
CA THR A 157 17.61 -0.49 -23.10
C THR A 157 16.42 -1.26 -22.50
N SER A 158 15.84 -0.72 -21.44
CA SER A 158 14.59 -1.13 -20.81
C SER A 158 13.90 0.12 -20.29
N ASP A 159 12.67 0.39 -20.70
CA ASP A 159 11.88 1.50 -20.16
C ASP A 159 11.77 1.34 -18.63
N PRO A 160 12.25 2.35 -17.85
CA PRO A 160 12.28 2.28 -16.39
C PRO A 160 10.88 2.38 -15.77
N LEU A 161 9.87 2.82 -16.53
CA LEU A 161 8.51 2.99 -16.05
C LEU A 161 7.77 1.63 -15.92
N PRO A 162 6.80 1.52 -14.99
CA PRO A 162 6.01 0.31 -14.79
C PRO A 162 5.38 -0.22 -16.08
N GLY A 163 5.53 -1.52 -16.35
CA GLY A 163 5.02 -2.17 -17.57
C GLY A 163 5.86 -1.95 -18.83
N GLY A 164 6.88 -1.09 -18.78
CA GLY A 164 7.71 -0.71 -19.92
C GLY A 164 8.85 -1.68 -20.26
N ALA A 165 9.25 -2.59 -19.37
CA ALA A 165 10.52 -3.31 -19.46
C ALA A 165 10.68 -4.37 -20.59
N ARG A 166 9.78 -4.39 -21.59
CA ARG A 166 9.94 -5.05 -22.91
C ARG A 166 10.22 -4.06 -24.05
N ARG A 167 10.22 -2.76 -23.75
CA ARG A 167 10.39 -1.62 -24.64
C ARG A 167 11.63 -0.85 -24.23
N MET A 168 12.17 -0.09 -25.17
CA MET A 168 13.28 0.84 -24.94
C MET A 168 12.69 2.25 -24.86
N LEU A 169 13.26 3.10 -24.01
CA LEU A 169 12.93 4.52 -23.95
C LEU A 169 14.09 5.30 -24.58
N VAL A 170 13.77 6.20 -25.50
CA VAL A 170 14.73 7.14 -26.08
C VAL A 170 14.24 8.54 -25.77
N SER A 171 15.14 9.35 -25.25
CA SER A 171 14.95 10.79 -25.06
C SER A 171 15.99 11.50 -25.93
N ALA A 172 15.54 12.26 -26.93
CA ALA A 172 16.42 12.87 -27.93
C ALA A 172 16.26 14.39 -28.04
N VAL A 173 17.36 15.09 -28.29
CA VAL A 173 17.45 16.55 -28.48
C VAL A 173 18.30 16.87 -29.72
N ARG A 174 18.14 18.07 -30.29
CA ARG A 174 19.09 18.56 -31.29
C ARG A 174 20.41 18.92 -30.58
N GLY A 175 21.54 18.66 -31.23
CA GLY A 175 22.85 18.84 -30.59
C GLY A 175 23.33 17.62 -29.82
N GLY A 176 24.20 17.83 -28.83
CA GLY A 176 24.80 16.77 -28.02
C GLY A 176 23.92 16.28 -26.86
N PRO A 177 24.24 15.10 -26.27
CA PRO A 177 23.51 14.55 -25.13
C PRO A 177 23.64 15.39 -23.85
N ASP A 178 24.68 16.22 -23.75
CA ASP A 178 24.97 17.13 -22.63
C ASP A 178 23.82 18.12 -22.35
N ARG A 179 23.09 18.56 -23.39
CA ARG A 179 21.93 19.46 -23.25
C ARG A 179 20.76 18.83 -22.50
N LEU A 180 20.57 17.52 -22.68
CA LEU A 180 19.52 16.76 -22.01
C LEU A 180 19.95 16.36 -20.59
N VAL A 181 21.17 15.86 -20.43
CA VAL A 181 21.70 15.38 -19.14
C VAL A 181 21.95 16.54 -18.17
N GLY A 182 22.32 17.72 -18.67
CA GLY A 182 22.47 18.93 -17.88
C GLY A 182 21.16 19.65 -17.55
N GLY A 183 20.01 19.16 -18.02
CA GLY A 183 18.70 19.78 -17.77
C GLY A 183 18.44 21.10 -18.50
N ALA A 184 19.27 21.45 -19.49
CA ALA A 184 19.15 22.71 -20.24
C ALA A 184 17.99 22.70 -21.25
N GLU A 185 17.60 21.52 -21.77
CA GLU A 185 16.49 21.35 -22.71
C GLU A 185 15.66 20.09 -22.38
N THR A 186 14.33 20.19 -22.50
CA THR A 186 13.42 19.04 -22.37
C THR A 186 13.44 18.21 -23.66
N GLY A 187 13.90 16.97 -23.58
CA GLY A 187 13.99 16.04 -24.71
C GLY A 187 12.65 15.54 -25.24
N SER A 188 12.66 15.10 -26.49
CA SER A 188 11.53 14.37 -27.08
C SER A 188 11.61 12.89 -26.72
N ASP A 189 10.68 12.44 -25.89
CA ASP A 189 10.60 11.06 -25.41
C ASP A 189 9.75 10.18 -26.32
N PHE A 190 10.27 9.02 -26.70
CA PHE A 190 9.49 8.02 -27.42
C PHE A 190 9.94 6.60 -27.09
N ARG A 191 8.99 5.67 -27.20
CA ARG A 191 9.19 4.26 -26.87
C ARG A 191 9.42 3.43 -28.13
N LEU A 192 10.44 2.58 -28.10
CA LEU A 192 10.76 1.66 -29.19
C LEU A 192 10.53 0.20 -28.80
N THR A 193 10.03 -0.60 -29.74
CA THR A 193 10.13 -2.06 -29.69
C THR A 193 11.59 -2.50 -29.82
N ARG A 194 11.91 -3.75 -29.46
CA ARG A 194 13.26 -4.36 -29.63
C ARG A 194 13.86 -4.26 -31.05
N HIS A 195 13.03 -3.98 -32.06
CA HIS A 195 13.42 -3.86 -33.46
C HIS A 195 13.51 -2.39 -33.94
N GLY A 196 13.29 -1.41 -33.06
CA GLY A 196 13.36 0.01 -33.40
C GLY A 196 12.08 0.57 -34.02
N ARG A 197 10.93 -0.10 -33.85
CA ARG A 197 9.62 0.46 -34.24
C ARG A 197 9.06 1.30 -33.09
N PRO A 198 8.61 2.55 -33.34
CA PRO A 198 7.98 3.39 -32.32
C PRO A 198 6.63 2.82 -31.86
N VAL A 199 6.26 3.08 -30.60
CA VAL A 199 5.02 2.60 -29.98
C VAL A 199 4.24 3.78 -29.41
N GLY A 200 2.99 3.96 -29.86
CA GLY A 200 2.08 4.98 -29.31
C GLY A 200 2.07 6.33 -30.05
N GLY A 201 2.63 6.41 -31.25
CA GLY A 201 2.68 7.62 -32.08
C GLY A 201 3.98 7.73 -32.87
N ALA A 202 4.01 8.59 -33.89
CA ALA A 202 5.25 8.91 -34.60
C ALA A 202 6.23 9.64 -33.65
N PRO A 203 7.56 9.42 -33.76
CA PRO A 203 8.54 10.24 -33.06
C PRO A 203 8.27 11.72 -33.39
N ALA A 204 8.53 12.63 -32.44
CA ALA A 204 8.41 14.07 -32.68
C ALA A 204 9.00 14.43 -34.06
N ALA A 205 8.18 15.07 -34.89
CA ALA A 205 8.38 15.20 -36.34
C ALA A 205 9.83 15.57 -36.70
N GLY A 206 10.56 14.64 -37.31
CA GLY A 206 11.82 14.91 -38.01
C GLY A 206 13.13 14.87 -37.21
N LEU A 207 13.14 14.59 -35.90
CA LEU A 207 14.40 14.51 -35.13
C LEU A 207 15.26 13.31 -35.54
N LEU A 208 14.69 12.10 -35.51
CA LEU A 208 15.37 10.86 -35.84
C LEU A 208 14.65 10.11 -36.95
N THR A 209 15.40 9.64 -37.93
CA THR A 209 14.88 8.85 -39.04
C THR A 209 14.60 7.40 -38.62
N GLY A 210 13.73 6.69 -39.34
CA GLY A 210 13.46 5.27 -39.06
C GLY A 210 14.72 4.38 -39.15
N ARG A 211 15.72 4.75 -39.96
CA ARG A 211 17.02 4.06 -40.03
C ARG A 211 17.84 4.29 -38.76
N GLU A 212 17.82 5.50 -38.22
CA GLU A 212 18.51 5.85 -36.97
C GLU A 212 17.89 5.16 -35.76
N LEU A 213 16.56 5.07 -35.70
CA LEU A 213 15.86 4.30 -34.66
C LEU A 213 16.24 2.81 -34.66
N ARG A 214 16.39 2.21 -35.86
CA ARG A 214 16.87 0.82 -35.99
C ARG A 214 18.32 0.68 -35.54
N ARG A 215 19.19 1.66 -35.81
CA ARG A 215 20.59 1.68 -35.32
C ARG A 215 20.65 1.79 -33.80
N LEU A 216 19.84 2.64 -33.18
CA LEU A 216 19.71 2.75 -31.72
C LEU A 216 19.21 1.44 -31.09
N ALA A 217 18.18 0.81 -31.68
CA ALA A 217 17.69 -0.48 -31.22
C ALA A 217 18.74 -1.60 -31.38
N ALA A 218 19.58 -1.55 -32.43
CA ALA A 218 20.70 -2.47 -32.59
C ALA A 218 21.79 -2.23 -31.52
N LEU A 219 22.13 -0.96 -31.25
CA LEU A 219 23.06 -0.57 -30.19
C LEU A 219 22.60 -1.08 -28.82
N ALA A 220 21.35 -0.79 -28.44
CA ALA A 220 20.75 -1.25 -27.18
C ALA A 220 20.81 -2.77 -27.01
N ARG A 221 20.48 -3.53 -28.07
CA ARG A 221 20.54 -5.00 -28.02
C ARG A 221 21.96 -5.52 -27.86
N ARG A 222 22.94 -4.94 -28.54
CA ARG A 222 24.35 -5.34 -28.44
C ARG A 222 24.93 -4.98 -27.07
N ALA A 223 24.69 -3.75 -26.59
CA ALA A 223 25.11 -3.31 -25.27
C ALA A 223 24.52 -4.18 -24.16
N ARG A 224 23.21 -4.48 -24.21
CA ARG A 224 22.57 -5.37 -23.23
C ARG A 224 23.15 -6.78 -23.23
N ARG A 225 23.53 -7.32 -24.40
CA ARG A 225 24.22 -8.62 -24.49
C ARG A 225 25.62 -8.55 -23.87
N LEU A 226 26.39 -7.51 -24.18
CA LEU A 226 27.74 -7.32 -23.68
C LEU A 226 27.79 -7.19 -22.15
N PHE A 227 26.91 -6.38 -21.57
CA PHE A 227 26.95 -6.08 -20.13
C PHE A 227 26.05 -7.01 -19.28
N GLY A 228 25.30 -7.92 -19.91
CA GLY A 228 24.43 -8.90 -19.24
C GLY A 228 23.20 -8.33 -18.53
N ARG A 229 23.03 -7.00 -18.52
CA ARG A 229 21.95 -6.29 -17.81
C ARG A 229 21.46 -5.09 -18.60
N ALA A 230 20.31 -4.55 -18.20
CA ALA A 230 19.78 -3.34 -18.82
C ALA A 230 20.75 -2.17 -18.61
N GLN A 231 21.04 -1.47 -19.71
CA GLN A 231 21.91 -0.30 -19.77
C GLN A 231 21.10 0.99 -20.00
N ASP A 232 21.62 2.06 -19.44
CA ASP A 232 21.38 3.46 -19.76
C ASP A 232 22.56 3.94 -20.63
N ILE A 233 22.27 4.51 -21.81
CA ILE A 233 23.26 4.80 -22.85
C ILE A 233 23.15 6.25 -23.30
N GLU A 234 24.22 7.02 -23.20
CA GLU A 234 24.35 8.31 -23.88
C GLU A 234 24.82 8.11 -25.31
N PHE A 235 24.12 8.70 -26.27
CA PHE A 235 24.43 8.56 -27.69
C PHE A 235 24.40 9.90 -28.43
N GLY A 236 25.00 9.91 -29.62
CA GLY A 236 24.78 10.98 -30.60
C GLY A 236 25.10 10.56 -32.02
N PHE A 237 24.40 11.19 -32.96
CA PHE A 237 24.65 11.10 -34.39
C PHE A 237 25.51 12.27 -34.81
N ASP A 238 26.73 11.95 -35.26
CA ASP A 238 27.71 12.90 -35.78
C ASP A 238 27.10 13.78 -36.89
N ALA A 239 27.29 15.10 -36.79
CA ALA A 239 26.72 16.06 -37.72
C ALA A 239 27.34 16.02 -39.13
N LEU A 240 28.60 15.61 -39.25
CA LEU A 240 29.32 15.55 -40.52
C LEU A 240 29.15 14.18 -41.19
N THR A 241 29.24 13.11 -40.42
CA THR A 241 29.29 11.74 -40.96
C THR A 241 27.98 10.96 -40.81
N GLY A 242 27.04 11.43 -39.98
CA GLY A 242 25.83 10.69 -39.62
C GLY A 242 26.12 9.39 -38.85
N ARG A 243 27.35 9.20 -38.35
CA ARG A 243 27.74 8.02 -37.57
C ARG A 243 27.16 8.10 -36.17
N LEU A 244 26.55 7.01 -35.71
CA LEU A 244 26.10 6.85 -34.33
C LEU A 244 27.31 6.58 -33.45
N TRP A 245 27.44 7.33 -32.36
CA TRP A 245 28.45 7.15 -31.32
C TRP A 245 27.80 6.87 -29.96
N LEU A 246 28.43 6.02 -29.16
CA LEU A 246 28.14 5.74 -27.76
C LEU A 246 29.14 6.52 -26.91
N PHE A 247 28.65 7.47 -26.11
CA PHE A 247 29.47 8.33 -25.26
C PHE A 247 29.58 7.83 -23.82
N GLN A 248 28.57 7.06 -23.37
CA GLN A 248 28.54 6.45 -22.05
C GLN A 248 27.58 5.25 -22.04
N SER A 249 27.86 4.26 -21.19
CA SER A 249 26.94 3.16 -20.86
C SER A 249 27.04 2.86 -19.37
N ARG A 250 25.91 2.87 -18.66
CA ARG A 250 25.81 2.56 -17.23
C ARG A 250 24.69 1.53 -16.98
N PRO A 251 24.74 0.70 -15.93
CA PRO A 251 23.64 -0.21 -15.61
C PRO A 251 22.41 0.56 -15.10
N ILE A 252 21.20 0.17 -15.54
CA ILE A 252 19.94 0.67 -14.95
C ILE A 252 19.78 0.04 -13.57
N THR A 253 19.97 0.82 -12.51
CA THR A 253 19.83 0.41 -11.11
C THR A 253 18.37 0.45 -10.64
N ALA A 254 17.60 1.43 -11.09
CA ALA A 254 16.16 1.56 -10.81
C ALA A 254 15.33 0.72 -11.78
N ARG A 255 15.27 -0.60 -11.56
CA ARG A 255 14.34 -1.47 -12.31
C ARG A 255 13.05 -1.63 -11.51
N ALA A 256 11.93 -1.16 -12.07
CA ALA A 256 10.63 -1.34 -11.44
C ALA A 256 10.40 -2.83 -11.08
N PRO A 257 10.13 -3.16 -9.81
CA PRO A 257 9.93 -4.54 -9.38
C PRO A 257 8.76 -5.16 -10.16
N ARG A 258 8.86 -6.46 -10.46
CA ARG A 258 7.82 -7.20 -11.18
C ARG A 258 7.10 -8.14 -10.23
N PRO A 259 5.78 -8.32 -10.37
CA PRO A 259 5.05 -9.32 -9.60
C PRO A 259 5.66 -10.70 -9.78
N ALA A 260 5.75 -11.48 -8.69
CA ALA A 260 6.14 -12.88 -8.79
C ALA A 260 5.16 -13.66 -9.68
N ARG A 261 5.62 -14.75 -10.30
CA ARG A 261 4.76 -15.61 -11.12
C ARG A 261 3.63 -16.15 -10.22
N ARG A 262 2.37 -15.98 -10.64
CA ARG A 262 1.16 -16.32 -9.86
C ARG A 262 0.96 -15.50 -8.57
N ALA A 263 1.66 -14.39 -8.36
CA ALA A 263 1.45 -13.50 -7.22
C ALA A 263 -0.04 -13.13 -7.09
N ARG A 264 -0.54 -13.14 -5.84
CA ARG A 264 -1.94 -12.83 -5.50
C ARG A 264 -2.23 -11.35 -5.68
N LEU A 265 -3.51 -11.02 -5.89
CA LEU A 265 -3.94 -9.63 -5.95
C LEU A 265 -4.35 -9.21 -4.54
N LEU A 266 -3.50 -8.43 -3.90
CA LEU A 266 -3.68 -7.96 -2.54
C LEU A 266 -4.13 -6.50 -2.55
N GLY A 267 -4.75 -6.07 -1.46
CA GLY A 267 -5.14 -4.69 -1.22
C GLY A 267 -5.68 -4.52 0.19
N ALA A 268 -5.87 -3.26 0.60
CA ALA A 268 -6.44 -2.92 1.91
C ALA A 268 -7.80 -3.61 2.15
N GLY A 269 -8.69 -3.59 1.14
CA GLY A 269 -10.01 -4.22 1.24
C GLY A 269 -10.82 -3.74 2.46
N PRO A 270 -11.81 -4.52 2.91
CA PRO A 270 -12.61 -4.20 4.10
C PRO A 270 -11.83 -4.35 5.41
N VAL A 271 -10.69 -5.05 5.40
CA VAL A 271 -9.90 -5.29 6.63
C VAL A 271 -9.26 -4.01 7.16
N ALA A 272 -9.00 -3.03 6.28
CA ALA A 272 -8.49 -1.72 6.68
C ALA A 272 -9.51 -0.87 7.46
N GLU A 273 -10.80 -1.20 7.44
CA GLU A 273 -11.82 -0.58 8.31
C GLU A 273 -11.78 -1.13 9.74
N THR A 274 -11.05 -2.22 9.96
CA THR A 274 -10.92 -2.86 11.27
C THR A 274 -9.50 -2.66 11.82
N LEU A 275 -8.51 -2.74 10.94
CA LEU A 275 -7.08 -2.63 11.26
C LEU A 275 -6.42 -1.64 10.28
N PRO A 276 -6.61 -0.32 10.48
CA PRO A 276 -6.14 0.74 9.58
C PRO A 276 -4.63 1.00 9.66
N GLY A 277 -4.05 0.74 10.84
CA GLY A 277 -2.69 1.10 11.22
C GLY A 277 -1.61 0.10 10.80
N VAL A 278 -0.38 0.40 11.21
CA VAL A 278 0.73 -0.55 11.19
C VAL A 278 0.68 -1.36 12.48
N LEU A 279 0.54 -2.67 12.35
CA LEU A 279 0.44 -3.62 13.44
C LEU A 279 1.81 -4.12 13.86
N HIS A 280 2.02 -4.24 15.16
CA HIS A 280 3.17 -4.93 15.73
C HIS A 280 3.05 -6.46 15.57
N PRO A 281 4.16 -7.21 15.61
CA PRO A 281 4.15 -8.67 15.45
C PRO A 281 3.12 -9.39 16.32
N LEU A 282 2.95 -8.98 17.58
CA LEU A 282 1.97 -9.60 18.47
C LEU A 282 0.53 -9.29 18.06
N GLU A 283 0.26 -8.07 17.57
CA GLU A 283 -1.05 -7.64 17.08
C GLU A 283 -1.45 -8.43 15.82
N GLU A 284 -0.47 -8.77 14.96
CA GLU A 284 -0.71 -9.68 13.82
C GLU A 284 -1.18 -11.07 14.30
N ASP A 285 -0.51 -11.62 15.31
CA ASP A 285 -0.80 -12.96 15.81
C ASP A 285 -2.11 -13.02 16.62
N LEU A 286 -2.43 -11.94 17.36
CA LEU A 286 -3.63 -11.82 18.18
C LEU A 286 -4.88 -11.50 17.34
N TRP A 287 -4.79 -10.67 16.30
CA TRP A 287 -5.99 -10.13 15.63
C TRP A 287 -6.08 -10.50 14.16
N VAL A 288 -4.99 -10.43 13.39
CA VAL A 288 -5.03 -10.77 11.95
C VAL A 288 -5.19 -12.27 11.75
N THR A 289 -4.51 -13.08 12.56
CA THR A 289 -4.55 -14.54 12.43
C THR A 289 -5.95 -15.13 12.71
N PRO A 290 -6.63 -14.80 13.83
CA PRO A 290 -8.01 -15.27 14.04
C PRO A 290 -8.99 -14.76 12.98
N MET A 291 -8.84 -13.50 12.53
CA MET A 291 -9.65 -12.94 11.45
C MET A 291 -9.47 -13.70 10.14
N ALA A 292 -8.23 -14.04 9.76
CA ALA A 292 -7.96 -14.82 8.56
C ALA A 292 -8.62 -16.21 8.62
N HIS A 293 -8.59 -16.87 9.78
CA HIS A 293 -9.27 -18.16 9.99
C HIS A 293 -10.79 -18.04 9.97
N GLY A 294 -11.37 -17.05 10.66
CA GLY A 294 -12.81 -16.82 10.68
C GLY A 294 -13.36 -16.51 9.29
N LEU A 295 -12.67 -15.64 8.54
CA LEU A 295 -13.04 -15.33 7.16
C LEU A 295 -12.89 -16.53 6.23
N ALA A 296 -11.85 -17.36 6.41
CA ALA A 296 -11.72 -18.61 5.67
C ALA A 296 -12.90 -19.56 5.95
N ALA A 297 -13.32 -19.71 7.20
CA ALA A 297 -14.49 -20.50 7.56
C ALA A 297 -15.76 -19.97 6.87
N ALA A 298 -16.02 -18.66 6.95
CA ALA A 298 -17.17 -18.03 6.30
C ALA A 298 -17.17 -18.22 4.77
N LEU A 299 -16.02 -18.01 4.11
CA LEU A 299 -15.88 -18.18 2.66
C LEU A 299 -16.03 -19.63 2.21
N HIS A 300 -15.65 -20.59 3.06
CA HIS A 300 -15.89 -21.99 2.82
C HIS A 300 -17.38 -22.32 2.92
N LEU A 301 -18.04 -21.86 3.98
CA LEU A 301 -19.46 -22.11 4.26
C LEU A 301 -20.37 -21.52 3.18
N CYS A 302 -20.08 -20.30 2.69
CA CYS A 302 -20.84 -19.68 1.60
C CYS A 302 -20.44 -20.16 0.20
N GLY A 303 -19.47 -21.09 0.09
CA GLY A 303 -19.03 -21.66 -1.17
C GLY A 303 -18.21 -20.71 -2.06
N ALA A 304 -17.81 -19.54 -1.56
CA ALA A 304 -16.97 -18.58 -2.27
C ALA A 304 -15.61 -19.18 -2.65
N ALA A 305 -14.98 -19.91 -1.73
CA ALA A 305 -13.68 -20.57 -1.94
C ALA A 305 -13.70 -22.05 -1.49
N SER A 306 -12.80 -22.86 -2.06
CA SER A 306 -12.64 -24.26 -1.66
C SER A 306 -11.77 -24.38 -0.41
N ALA A 307 -11.99 -25.41 0.42
CA ALA A 307 -11.13 -25.69 1.58
C ALA A 307 -9.66 -25.87 1.18
N ARG A 308 -9.39 -26.48 0.00
CA ARG A 308 -8.03 -26.63 -0.52
C ARG A 308 -7.36 -25.27 -0.79
N THR A 309 -8.11 -24.33 -1.37
CA THR A 309 -7.62 -22.96 -1.62
C THR A 309 -7.32 -22.23 -0.33
N LEU A 310 -8.23 -22.34 0.65
CA LEU A 310 -8.14 -21.65 1.93
C LEU A 310 -7.06 -22.22 2.86
N ARG A 311 -6.74 -23.52 2.75
CA ARG A 311 -5.60 -24.13 3.46
C ARG A 311 -4.24 -23.68 2.93
N GLY A 312 -4.14 -23.41 1.63
CA GLY A 312 -2.87 -23.02 1.00
C GLY A 312 -2.56 -21.53 1.09
N VAL A 313 -3.58 -20.69 1.37
CA VAL A 313 -3.47 -19.24 1.29
C VAL A 313 -4.45 -18.58 2.27
N PRO A 314 -3.98 -17.72 3.19
CA PRO A 314 -4.88 -16.97 4.05
C PRO A 314 -5.60 -15.86 3.28
N ALA A 315 -6.87 -15.64 3.62
CA ALA A 315 -7.71 -14.61 3.01
C ALA A 315 -7.23 -13.18 3.37
N VAL A 316 -6.64 -13.05 4.54
CA VAL A 316 -6.06 -11.81 5.10
C VAL A 316 -4.65 -12.13 5.58
N THR A 317 -3.72 -11.21 5.36
CA THR A 317 -2.32 -11.32 5.79
C THR A 317 -1.80 -9.92 6.10
N THR A 318 -0.56 -9.79 6.55
CA THR A 318 0.11 -8.47 6.63
C THR A 318 1.17 -8.30 5.54
N VAL A 319 1.39 -7.04 5.14
CA VAL A 319 2.50 -6.59 4.30
C VAL A 319 3.07 -5.33 4.95
N ALA A 320 4.33 -5.38 5.38
CA ALA A 320 4.98 -4.31 6.14
C ALA A 320 4.15 -3.85 7.36
N GLY A 321 3.62 -4.82 8.13
CA GLY A 321 2.79 -4.58 9.31
C GLY A 321 1.35 -4.12 9.02
N ARG A 322 0.96 -3.87 7.76
CA ARG A 322 -0.41 -3.47 7.43
C ARG A 322 -1.26 -4.65 7.01
N ALA A 323 -2.48 -4.76 7.55
CA ALA A 323 -3.44 -5.78 7.16
C ALA A 323 -3.88 -5.60 5.70
N VAL A 324 -3.79 -6.66 4.91
CA VAL A 324 -4.21 -6.70 3.50
C VAL A 324 -4.98 -7.98 3.21
N ALA A 325 -5.98 -7.88 2.35
CA ALA A 325 -6.82 -8.99 1.93
C ALA A 325 -6.53 -9.42 0.50
N ASP A 326 -6.78 -10.70 0.19
CA ASP A 326 -6.84 -11.18 -1.19
C ASP A 326 -8.14 -10.71 -1.85
N LEU A 327 -8.02 -9.68 -2.69
CA LEU A 327 -9.16 -9.02 -3.32
C LEU A 327 -9.96 -9.96 -4.23
N ARG A 328 -9.36 -11.03 -4.77
CA ARG A 328 -10.10 -11.99 -5.61
C ARG A 328 -10.87 -12.98 -4.76
N LEU A 329 -10.25 -13.46 -3.70
CA LEU A 329 -10.84 -14.42 -2.79
C LEU A 329 -12.05 -13.81 -2.06
N LEU A 330 -12.01 -12.49 -1.79
CA LEU A 330 -13.16 -11.71 -1.29
C LEU A 330 -14.16 -11.28 -2.37
N GLY A 331 -13.95 -11.63 -3.64
CA GLY A 331 -14.84 -11.23 -4.74
C GLY A 331 -14.80 -9.73 -5.09
N LEU A 332 -13.84 -8.97 -4.56
CA LEU A 332 -13.66 -7.53 -4.81
C LEU A 332 -12.96 -7.25 -6.15
N ALA A 333 -12.29 -8.25 -6.72
CA ALA A 333 -11.64 -8.17 -8.01
C ALA A 333 -12.12 -9.28 -8.97
N GLY A 334 -12.47 -8.88 -10.20
CA GLY A 334 -12.93 -9.81 -11.24
C GLY A 334 -11.84 -10.76 -11.76
N PRO A 335 -12.24 -11.85 -12.46
CA PRO A 335 -11.32 -12.81 -13.03
C PRO A 335 -10.46 -12.19 -14.14
N ARG A 336 -9.22 -12.69 -14.31
CA ARG A 336 -8.29 -12.20 -15.35
C ARG A 336 -8.80 -12.44 -16.78
N HIS A 337 -9.53 -13.54 -16.97
CA HIS A 337 -10.08 -13.98 -18.25
C HIS A 337 -11.57 -14.27 -18.08
N ARG A 338 -12.42 -13.30 -18.43
CA ARG A 338 -13.89 -13.39 -18.22
C ARG A 338 -14.51 -14.58 -18.95
N LEU A 339 -14.09 -14.83 -20.20
CA LEU A 339 -14.61 -15.93 -21.01
C LEU A 339 -14.27 -17.30 -20.42
N LEU A 340 -13.00 -17.54 -20.06
CA LEU A 340 -12.58 -18.80 -19.43
C LEU A 340 -13.24 -19.01 -18.07
N ALA A 341 -13.43 -17.94 -17.30
CA ALA A 341 -14.11 -18.02 -16.00
C ALA A 341 -15.61 -18.31 -16.12
N ALA A 342 -16.25 -17.95 -17.24
CA ALA A 342 -17.65 -18.28 -17.50
C ALA A 342 -17.84 -19.76 -17.87
N LEU A 343 -16.79 -20.40 -18.40
CA LEU A 343 -16.80 -21.82 -18.78
C LEU A 343 -16.45 -22.77 -17.63
N ASP A 344 -15.95 -22.28 -16.50
CA ASP A 344 -15.64 -23.10 -15.33
C ASP A 344 -16.92 -23.31 -14.49
N PRO A 345 -17.50 -24.53 -14.46
CA PRO A 345 -18.72 -24.79 -13.70
C PRO A 345 -18.45 -24.91 -12.19
N LEU A 346 -17.20 -25.11 -11.75
CA LEU A 346 -16.87 -25.41 -10.36
C LEU A 346 -17.27 -24.30 -9.38
N PRO A 347 -17.08 -22.99 -9.67
CA PRO A 347 -17.56 -21.93 -8.78
C PRO A 347 -19.09 -21.88 -8.67
N ALA A 348 -19.81 -22.13 -9.77
CA ALA A 348 -21.27 -22.12 -9.77
C ALA A 348 -21.83 -23.33 -9.00
N ALA A 349 -21.30 -24.53 -9.25
CA ALA A 349 -21.68 -25.74 -8.53
C ALA A 349 -21.39 -25.62 -7.01
N ARG A 350 -20.24 -25.04 -6.63
CA ARG A 350 -19.93 -24.78 -5.21
C ARG A 350 -20.91 -23.82 -4.57
N ARG A 351 -21.25 -22.72 -5.24
CA ARG A 351 -22.24 -21.75 -4.73
C ARG A 351 -23.62 -22.37 -4.64
N LEU A 352 -24.01 -23.25 -5.55
CA LEU A 352 -25.28 -23.98 -5.49
C LEU A 352 -25.33 -24.95 -4.30
N ALA A 353 -24.29 -25.78 -4.14
CA ALA A 353 -24.18 -26.69 -3.00
C ALA A 353 -24.13 -25.94 -1.66
N ALA A 354 -23.41 -24.81 -1.61
CA ALA A 354 -23.38 -23.94 -0.45
C ALA A 354 -24.73 -23.25 -0.22
N ALA A 355 -25.41 -22.76 -1.25
CA ALA A 355 -26.75 -22.18 -1.12
C ALA A 355 -27.76 -23.20 -0.59
N TRP A 356 -27.64 -24.47 -0.98
CA TRP A 356 -28.47 -25.54 -0.42
C TRP A 356 -28.11 -25.85 1.04
N ARG A 357 -26.83 -25.89 1.40
CA ARG A 357 -26.37 -26.09 2.79
C ARG A 357 -26.74 -24.91 3.69
N VAL A 358 -26.42 -23.69 3.28
CA VAL A 358 -26.75 -22.43 3.98
C VAL A 358 -28.25 -22.20 3.99
N GLY A 359 -28.98 -22.57 2.94
CA GLY A 359 -30.45 -22.52 2.91
C GLY A 359 -31.08 -23.38 4.00
N ARG A 360 -30.58 -24.61 4.20
CA ARG A 360 -31.01 -25.49 5.31
C ARG A 360 -30.63 -24.93 6.69
N LEU A 361 -29.50 -24.22 6.79
CA LEU A 361 -29.03 -23.62 8.03
C LEU A 361 -29.51 -22.17 8.23
N ARG A 362 -30.25 -21.59 7.28
CA ARG A 362 -30.57 -20.15 7.27
C ARG A 362 -31.37 -19.74 8.49
N ALA A 363 -32.26 -20.62 8.97
CA ALA A 363 -33.03 -20.41 10.18
C ALA A 363 -32.17 -20.54 11.47
N ALA A 364 -31.15 -21.39 11.47
CA ALA A 364 -30.30 -21.66 12.62
C ALA A 364 -29.10 -20.70 12.75
N LEU A 365 -28.60 -20.13 11.65
CA LEU A 365 -27.43 -19.26 11.64
C LEU A 365 -27.57 -18.02 12.56
N PRO A 366 -28.70 -17.28 12.55
CA PRO A 366 -28.91 -16.20 13.51
C PRO A 366 -28.90 -16.68 14.96
N GLY A 367 -29.52 -17.84 15.25
CA GLY A 367 -29.54 -18.44 16.58
C GLY A 367 -28.13 -18.81 17.08
N LEU A 368 -27.29 -19.41 16.21
CA LEU A 368 -25.89 -19.71 16.54
C LEU A 368 -25.07 -18.44 16.82
N ALA A 369 -25.32 -17.36 16.08
CA ALA A 369 -24.65 -16.09 16.31
C ALA A 369 -25.10 -15.43 17.62
N LEU A 370 -26.39 -15.52 17.97
CA LEU A 370 -26.93 -15.04 19.25
C LEU A 370 -26.40 -15.87 20.44
N ALA A 371 -26.32 -17.19 20.30
CA ALA A 371 -25.74 -18.08 21.30
C ALA A 371 -24.25 -17.78 21.52
N LEU A 372 -23.48 -17.60 20.44
CA LEU A 372 -22.08 -17.20 20.52
C LEU A 372 -21.92 -15.84 21.23
N ARG A 373 -22.80 -14.88 20.92
CA ARG A 373 -22.81 -13.57 21.58
C ARG A 373 -23.04 -13.73 23.09
N ALA A 374 -24.07 -14.49 23.47
CA ALA A 374 -24.42 -14.72 24.87
C ALA A 374 -23.27 -15.40 25.65
N GLU A 375 -22.64 -16.40 25.05
CA GLU A 375 -21.47 -17.08 25.65
C GLU A 375 -20.30 -16.12 25.86
N VAL A 376 -19.98 -15.29 24.85
CA VAL A 376 -18.91 -14.29 24.96
C VAL A 376 -19.22 -13.28 26.06
N ASP A 377 -20.45 -12.78 26.12
CA ASP A 377 -20.89 -11.82 27.13
C ASP A 377 -20.79 -12.41 28.55
N ALA A 378 -21.24 -13.66 28.73
CA ALA A 378 -21.16 -14.36 30.01
C ALA A 378 -19.71 -14.58 30.46
N GLN A 379 -18.83 -15.00 29.56
CA GLN A 379 -17.40 -15.21 29.85
C GLN A 379 -16.67 -13.91 30.19
N LEU A 380 -16.94 -12.83 29.45
CA LEU A 380 -16.34 -11.51 29.74
C LEU A 380 -16.85 -10.94 31.07
N ALA A 381 -18.13 -11.12 31.40
CA ALA A 381 -18.71 -10.68 32.67
C ALA A 381 -18.19 -11.48 33.87
N ALA A 382 -17.91 -12.77 33.69
CA ALA A 382 -17.37 -13.64 34.74
C ALA A 382 -15.84 -13.53 34.90
N ALA A 383 -15.15 -12.88 33.96
CA ALA A 383 -13.69 -12.77 34.01
C ALA A 383 -13.27 -11.82 35.15
N PRO A 384 -12.43 -12.27 36.11
CA PRO A 384 -11.91 -11.38 37.15
C PRO A 384 -10.96 -10.34 36.56
N ALA A 385 -10.65 -9.30 37.33
CA ALA A 385 -9.72 -8.28 36.91
C ALA A 385 -8.36 -8.90 36.55
N ALA A 386 -7.69 -8.37 35.52
CA ALA A 386 -6.45 -8.97 35.01
C ALA A 386 -5.38 -9.15 36.11
N GLY A 387 -5.29 -8.19 37.03
CA GLY A 387 -4.38 -8.23 38.19
C GLY A 387 -4.61 -9.39 39.16
N GLU A 388 -5.82 -9.93 39.22
CA GLU A 388 -6.21 -11.01 40.13
C GLU A 388 -5.96 -12.41 39.55
N LEU A 389 -5.69 -12.50 38.24
CA LEU A 389 -5.49 -13.77 37.56
C LEU A 389 -4.15 -14.41 37.96
N SER A 390 -4.15 -15.70 38.29
CA SER A 390 -2.91 -16.48 38.39
C SER A 390 -2.22 -16.59 37.01
N PRO A 391 -0.91 -16.88 36.93
CA PRO A 391 -0.22 -17.06 35.63
C PRO A 391 -0.91 -18.07 34.71
N ALA A 392 -1.35 -19.21 35.27
CA ALA A 392 -2.10 -20.22 34.52
C ALA A 392 -3.46 -19.70 34.03
N ALA A 393 -4.18 -18.94 34.85
CA ALA A 393 -5.45 -18.35 34.48
C ALA A 393 -5.29 -17.25 33.40
N LEU A 394 -4.21 -16.46 33.47
CA LEU A 394 -3.87 -15.45 32.46
C LEU A 394 -3.54 -16.10 31.11
N ALA A 395 -2.74 -17.18 31.10
CA ALA A 395 -2.47 -17.96 29.90
C ALA A 395 -3.75 -18.59 29.31
N ALA A 396 -4.64 -19.12 30.15
CA ALA A 396 -5.93 -19.66 29.73
C ALA A 396 -6.84 -18.59 29.12
N ALA A 397 -6.93 -17.40 29.74
CA ALA A 397 -7.70 -16.27 29.24
C ALA A 397 -7.17 -15.75 27.90
N LEU A 398 -5.84 -15.70 27.72
CA LEU A 398 -5.22 -15.38 26.42
C LEU A 398 -5.58 -16.41 25.34
N ARG A 399 -5.52 -17.72 25.66
CA ARG A 399 -5.89 -18.79 24.71
C ARG A 399 -7.36 -18.69 24.30
N TRP A 400 -8.26 -18.54 25.27
CA TRP A 400 -9.69 -18.42 25.03
C TRP A 400 -10.02 -17.18 24.19
N SER A 401 -9.53 -16.02 24.58
CA SER A 401 -9.81 -14.76 23.89
C SER A 401 -9.31 -14.78 22.44
N ARG A 402 -8.16 -15.40 22.17
CA ARG A 402 -7.67 -15.59 20.80
C ARG A 402 -8.51 -16.60 20.01
N ALA A 403 -8.96 -17.68 20.65
CA ALA A 403 -9.76 -18.71 20.01
C ALA A 403 -11.17 -18.21 19.64
N VAL A 404 -11.83 -17.46 20.52
CA VAL A 404 -13.22 -17.01 20.33
C VAL A 404 -13.36 -15.94 19.24
N LEU A 405 -12.30 -15.22 18.90
CA LEU A 405 -12.28 -14.30 17.76
C LEU A 405 -12.54 -15.01 16.42
N VAL A 406 -12.15 -16.29 16.28
CA VAL A 406 -12.35 -17.05 15.04
C VAL A 406 -13.85 -17.22 14.70
N PRO A 407 -14.69 -17.81 15.57
CA PRO A 407 -16.12 -17.93 15.29
C PRO A 407 -16.81 -16.56 15.25
N LEU A 408 -16.38 -15.56 16.03
CA LEU A 408 -16.94 -14.21 15.96
C LEU A 408 -16.75 -13.58 14.57
N HIS A 409 -15.53 -13.59 14.03
CA HIS A 409 -15.27 -13.09 12.67
C HIS A 409 -15.98 -13.90 11.59
N ALA A 410 -16.12 -15.21 11.77
CA ALA A 410 -16.87 -16.05 10.84
C ALA A 410 -18.36 -15.65 10.80
N GLN A 411 -19.00 -15.48 11.96
CA GLN A 411 -20.39 -15.07 12.06
C GLN A 411 -20.60 -13.62 11.58
N GLU A 412 -19.68 -12.70 11.91
CA GLU A 412 -19.70 -11.31 11.42
C GLU A 412 -19.69 -11.28 9.88
N ALA A 413 -18.80 -12.06 9.26
CA ALA A 413 -18.70 -12.16 7.80
C ALA A 413 -19.93 -12.83 7.16
N LEU A 414 -20.50 -13.86 7.79
CA LEU A 414 -21.72 -14.53 7.32
C LEU A 414 -22.96 -13.63 7.43
N ALA A 415 -23.10 -12.92 8.54
CA ALA A 415 -24.18 -11.94 8.74
C ALA A 415 -24.14 -10.82 7.68
N GLY A 416 -22.93 -10.42 7.23
CA GLY A 416 -22.77 -9.48 6.13
C GLY A 416 -22.99 -10.06 4.72
N ALA A 417 -22.98 -11.40 4.58
CA ALA A 417 -23.14 -12.08 3.29
C ALA A 417 -24.57 -12.59 3.03
N LEU A 418 -25.38 -12.76 4.07
CA LEU A 418 -26.78 -13.16 3.96
C LEU A 418 -27.65 -11.93 3.61
N PRO A 419 -28.45 -11.95 2.53
CA PRO A 419 -29.42 -10.90 2.30
C PRO A 419 -30.46 -10.90 3.42
N ALA A 420 -30.82 -9.72 3.90
CA ALA A 420 -31.94 -9.53 4.83
C ALA A 420 -33.19 -10.27 4.30
N PRO A 421 -34.03 -10.84 5.19
CA PRO A 421 -35.30 -11.39 4.75
C PRO A 421 -36.07 -10.30 3.97
N PRO A 422 -36.76 -10.66 2.86
CA PRO A 422 -37.57 -9.67 2.16
C PRO A 422 -38.60 -9.11 3.13
N GLU A 423 -38.63 -7.79 3.29
CA GLU A 423 -39.75 -7.12 3.94
C GLU A 423 -41.04 -7.58 3.27
N ALA A 424 -42.05 -7.93 4.07
CA ALA A 424 -43.36 -8.27 3.57
C ALA A 424 -43.82 -7.18 2.59
N PRO A 425 -44.34 -7.53 1.40
CA PRO A 425 -44.63 -6.55 0.37
C PRO A 425 -45.62 -5.51 0.91
N ALA A 426 -45.17 -4.26 1.00
CA ALA A 426 -46.03 -3.13 1.29
C ALA A 426 -47.22 -3.15 0.33
N ALA A 427 -48.42 -3.16 0.90
CA ALA A 427 -49.68 -3.25 0.18
C ALA A 427 -49.69 -2.29 -1.02
N ALA A 428 -50.10 -2.82 -2.17
CA ALA A 428 -50.09 -2.14 -3.46
C ALA A 428 -50.75 -0.74 -3.38
N ARG A 429 -49.96 0.31 -3.58
CA ARG A 429 -50.49 1.65 -3.89
C ARG A 429 -51.04 1.65 -5.32
N PRO A 430 -52.27 2.15 -5.56
CA PRO A 430 -52.89 2.07 -6.88
C PRO A 430 -52.17 3.00 -7.87
N ARG A 431 -51.92 2.49 -9.08
CA ARG A 431 -51.34 3.22 -10.21
C ARG A 431 -52.22 4.40 -10.59
N ARG A 432 -51.77 5.63 -10.32
CA ARG A 432 -52.34 6.82 -10.96
C ARG A 432 -51.81 6.96 -12.40
N ARG A 433 -52.74 6.88 -13.36
CA ARG A 433 -52.54 7.16 -14.78
C ARG A 433 -51.98 8.58 -14.98
N ARG A 434 -51.04 8.71 -15.91
CA ARG A 434 -50.58 10.00 -16.47
C ARG A 434 -51.68 10.64 -17.32
N ALA A 435 -51.89 11.94 -17.14
CA ALA A 435 -52.45 12.87 -18.13
C ALA A 435 -51.70 14.23 -18.00
N PRO A 436 -51.63 15.04 -19.07
CA PRO A 436 -50.53 16.00 -19.27
C PRO A 436 -50.82 17.45 -18.84
N ALA A 437 -49.71 18.15 -18.54
CA ALA A 437 -49.39 19.58 -18.52
C ALA A 437 -50.51 20.66 -18.53
N ALA A 438 -50.41 21.59 -17.57
CA ALA A 438 -50.77 23.00 -17.76
C ALA A 438 -49.85 23.92 -16.93
N ARG A 439 -49.34 24.97 -17.58
CA ARG A 439 -48.59 26.11 -17.03
C ARG A 439 -49.56 27.10 -16.37
N VAL A 440 -49.20 27.65 -15.21
CA VAL A 440 -49.57 29.02 -14.79
C VAL A 440 -48.41 29.60 -13.96
N ALA A 441 -48.12 30.88 -14.22
CA ALA A 441 -47.05 31.68 -13.64
C ALA A 441 -47.61 32.74 -12.64
N ALA A 442 -46.69 33.43 -11.96
CA ALA A 442 -46.84 34.64 -11.11
C ALA A 442 -47.38 34.37 -9.67
N SER A 443 -46.94 35.01 -8.57
CA SER A 443 -46.07 36.18 -8.34
C SER A 443 -45.89 36.40 -6.82
N GLY A 444 -44.72 36.93 -6.39
CA GLY A 444 -44.60 37.92 -5.31
C GLY A 444 -44.39 37.44 -3.84
N PRO A 445 -43.76 38.27 -2.97
CA PRO A 445 -42.80 37.78 -1.97
C PRO A 445 -43.16 38.12 -0.49
N GLY A 446 -42.45 37.46 0.45
CA GLY A 446 -42.20 37.99 1.80
C GLY A 446 -42.69 37.11 2.96
N GLY A 447 -41.85 36.99 3.99
CA GLY A 447 -42.28 36.66 5.36
C GLY A 447 -41.69 35.38 5.94
N ALA A 448 -40.63 35.54 6.73
CA ALA A 448 -40.11 34.53 7.65
C ALA A 448 -41.06 34.35 8.85
N ALA A 449 -41.32 33.10 9.26
CA ALA A 449 -41.49 32.67 10.65
C ALA A 449 -41.66 31.15 10.74
N ALA A 450 -41.14 30.59 11.82
CA ALA A 450 -41.12 29.19 12.20
C ALA A 450 -42.51 28.59 12.48
N GLY A 451 -42.62 27.26 12.35
CA GLY A 451 -43.80 26.50 12.78
C GLY A 451 -43.71 25.02 12.37
N ALA A 452 -43.54 24.17 13.38
CA ALA A 452 -43.43 22.72 13.29
C ALA A 452 -44.77 22.02 12.93
N ALA A 453 -44.63 20.84 12.29
CA ALA A 453 -45.54 19.67 12.18
C ALA A 453 -45.42 19.10 10.75
N GLY A 454 -45.23 17.81 10.47
CA GLY A 454 -45.16 16.63 11.32
C GLY A 454 -45.07 15.40 10.40
N ASP A 455 -44.11 14.54 10.71
CA ASP A 455 -44.09 13.07 10.61
C ASP A 455 -44.93 12.33 9.54
N ALA A 456 -44.22 11.67 8.61
CA ALA A 456 -44.45 10.26 8.20
C ALA A 456 -43.43 9.85 7.11
N ALA A 457 -42.16 9.68 7.48
CA ALA A 457 -41.20 8.93 6.67
C ALA A 457 -40.35 8.09 7.63
N GLY A 458 -40.53 6.76 7.56
CA GLY A 458 -39.94 5.80 8.49
C GLY A 458 -38.44 6.04 8.69
N ALA A 459 -38.06 6.27 9.95
CA ALA A 459 -36.66 6.32 10.34
C ALA A 459 -36.03 4.94 10.09
N PRO A 460 -34.85 4.87 9.46
CA PRO A 460 -34.13 3.61 9.30
C PRO A 460 -33.68 3.06 10.68
N PRO A 461 -33.49 1.73 10.80
CA PRO A 461 -33.02 1.13 12.05
C PRO A 461 -31.66 1.69 12.46
N ALA A 462 -31.45 1.92 13.75
CA ALA A 462 -30.19 2.45 14.29
C ALA A 462 -29.01 1.51 13.99
N THR A 463 -27.92 2.01 13.41
CA THR A 463 -26.66 1.27 13.31
C THR A 463 -25.85 1.32 14.59
N GLY A 464 -24.97 0.32 14.79
CA GLY A 464 -23.99 0.33 15.88
C GLY A 464 -23.09 1.58 15.88
N ALA A 465 -22.69 2.07 14.71
CA ALA A 465 -21.96 3.35 14.58
C ALA A 465 -22.80 4.54 15.03
N GLY A 466 -24.07 4.60 14.60
CA GLY A 466 -24.96 5.70 14.97
C GLY A 466 -25.15 5.78 16.48
N VAL A 467 -25.34 4.63 17.14
CA VAL A 467 -25.42 4.52 18.60
C VAL A 467 -24.10 4.97 19.25
N ALA A 468 -22.96 4.46 18.77
CA ALA A 468 -21.64 4.82 19.29
C ALA A 468 -21.32 6.32 19.12
N LEU A 469 -21.73 6.93 18.01
CA LEU A 469 -21.54 8.36 17.78
C LEU A 469 -22.45 9.23 18.61
N ALA A 470 -23.71 8.81 18.81
CA ALA A 470 -24.62 9.51 19.70
C ALA A 470 -24.06 9.52 21.12
N ALA A 471 -23.56 8.37 21.60
CA ALA A 471 -22.89 8.26 22.89
C ALA A 471 -21.64 9.16 22.98
N LEU A 472 -20.76 9.12 21.96
CA LEU A 472 -19.57 9.97 21.93
C LEU A 472 -19.92 11.47 21.91
N ALA A 473 -20.95 11.86 21.18
CA ALA A 473 -21.42 13.25 21.10
C ALA A 473 -22.00 13.71 22.44
N ALA A 474 -22.80 12.87 23.10
CA ALA A 474 -23.36 13.13 24.42
C ALA A 474 -22.24 13.30 25.47
N ALA A 475 -21.28 12.37 25.54
CA ALA A 475 -20.17 12.42 26.48
C ALA A 475 -19.30 13.69 26.30
N ARG A 476 -19.05 14.09 25.04
CA ARG A 476 -18.33 15.35 24.75
C ARG A 476 -19.13 16.59 25.14
N ALA A 477 -20.45 16.59 24.94
CA ALA A 477 -21.31 17.69 25.36
C ALA A 477 -21.37 17.82 26.90
N ALA A 478 -21.27 16.69 27.61
CA ALA A 478 -21.15 16.62 29.06
C ALA A 478 -19.74 17.01 29.59
N GLY A 479 -18.77 17.26 28.70
CA GLY A 479 -17.41 17.65 29.09
C GLY A 479 -16.59 16.51 29.69
N GLU A 480 -16.92 15.25 29.37
CA GLU A 480 -16.20 14.10 29.88
C GLU A 480 -14.76 14.02 29.36
N GLU A 481 -13.85 13.52 30.20
CA GLU A 481 -12.47 13.26 29.80
C GLU A 481 -12.44 12.19 28.70
N GLU A 482 -11.86 12.50 27.54
CA GLU A 482 -11.89 11.63 26.35
C GLU A 482 -11.32 10.23 26.60
N ALA A 483 -10.38 10.11 27.55
CA ALA A 483 -9.81 8.82 27.96
C ALA A 483 -10.75 7.94 28.80
N ALA A 484 -11.79 8.52 29.42
CA ALA A 484 -12.76 7.82 30.26
C ALA A 484 -14.03 7.40 29.50
N ILE A 485 -14.32 8.03 28.36
CA ILE A 485 -15.52 7.77 27.55
C ILE A 485 -15.70 6.28 27.21
N PRO A 486 -14.69 5.51 26.76
CA PRO A 486 -14.89 4.10 26.40
C PRO A 486 -15.23 3.19 27.58
N ALA A 487 -14.90 3.61 28.82
CA ALA A 487 -15.25 2.86 30.02
C ALA A 487 -16.72 3.05 30.42
N ARG A 488 -17.32 4.19 30.09
CA ARG A 488 -18.74 4.50 30.36
C ARG A 488 -19.66 4.18 29.18
N HIS A 489 -19.13 4.31 27.97
CA HIS A 489 -19.81 4.09 26.70
C HIS A 489 -19.07 3.02 25.86
N PRO A 490 -19.18 1.74 26.22
CA PRO A 490 -18.44 0.66 25.56
C PRO A 490 -18.80 0.49 24.08
N GLU A 491 -19.94 1.00 23.61
CA GLU A 491 -20.32 1.11 22.19
C GLU A 491 -19.32 1.95 21.39
N VAL A 492 -18.67 2.95 22.00
CA VAL A 492 -17.68 3.83 21.36
C VAL A 492 -16.45 3.03 20.89
N LEU A 493 -16.18 1.86 21.48
CA LEU A 493 -15.10 0.96 21.03
C LEU A 493 -15.28 0.48 19.59
N ALA A 494 -16.50 0.51 19.03
CA ALA A 494 -16.74 0.24 17.61
C ALA A 494 -16.11 1.29 16.67
N LEU A 495 -15.78 2.48 17.19
CA LEU A 495 -15.18 3.60 16.47
C LEU A 495 -13.66 3.71 16.68
N ILE A 496 -13.09 2.94 17.62
CA ILE A 496 -11.67 3.00 17.98
C ILE A 496 -11.00 1.72 17.48
N PRO A 497 -9.91 1.79 16.69
CA PRO A 497 -9.17 0.59 16.29
C PRO A 497 -8.42 -0.04 17.48
N PRO A 498 -8.22 -1.38 17.51
CA PRO A 498 -7.46 -2.03 18.55
C PRO A 498 -6.00 -1.56 18.56
N SER A 499 -5.41 -1.44 19.74
CA SER A 499 -3.98 -1.15 19.91
C SER A 499 -3.46 -1.71 21.23
N LEU A 500 -2.25 -2.30 21.20
CA LEU A 500 -1.53 -2.67 22.42
C LEU A 500 -0.74 -1.51 23.02
N THR A 501 -0.45 -0.47 22.22
CA THR A 501 0.41 0.66 22.60
C THR A 501 -0.36 1.90 23.01
N THR A 502 -1.51 2.15 22.37
CA THR A 502 -2.39 3.29 22.65
C THR A 502 -3.82 2.82 22.96
N PRO A 503 -4.02 1.99 24.01
CA PRO A 503 -5.33 1.43 24.30
C PRO A 503 -6.26 2.46 24.96
N PRO A 504 -7.58 2.41 24.69
CA PRO A 504 -8.57 3.10 25.50
C PRO A 504 -8.59 2.52 26.93
N ARG A 505 -9.11 3.26 27.92
CA ARG A 505 -9.38 2.69 29.26
C ARG A 505 -10.59 1.74 29.13
N PRO A 506 -10.43 0.42 29.40
CA PRO A 506 -11.56 -0.50 29.38
C PRO A 506 -12.50 -0.25 30.57
N PRO A 507 -13.77 -0.67 30.49
CA PRO A 507 -14.67 -0.65 31.64
C PRO A 507 -14.16 -1.60 32.75
N ALA A 508 -14.48 -1.28 34.01
CA ALA A 508 -14.12 -2.13 35.16
C ALA A 508 -14.89 -3.45 35.17
N ALA A 509 -16.09 -3.49 34.59
CA ALA A 509 -16.90 -4.68 34.37
C ALA A 509 -17.57 -4.61 32.98
N TRP A 510 -17.64 -5.73 32.27
CA TRP A 510 -18.32 -5.81 30.97
C TRP A 510 -19.83 -6.00 31.17
N PRO A 511 -20.69 -5.36 30.37
CA PRO A 511 -22.14 -5.48 30.52
C PRO A 511 -22.60 -6.93 30.26
N ALA A 512 -23.32 -7.52 31.21
CA ALA A 512 -24.01 -8.79 31.01
C ALA A 512 -25.23 -8.55 30.09
N GLY A 513 -25.28 -9.19 28.93
CA GLY A 513 -26.43 -9.11 28.06
C GLY A 513 -27.66 -9.78 28.70
N THR A 514 -28.79 -9.07 28.77
CA THR A 514 -30.09 -9.69 29.06
C THR A 514 -30.53 -10.53 27.86
N VAL A 515 -30.74 -11.82 28.10
CA VAL A 515 -31.30 -12.76 27.13
C VAL A 515 -32.82 -12.56 27.09
N PRO A 516 -33.45 -12.28 25.93
CA PRO A 516 -34.87 -12.58 25.77
C PRO A 516 -35.02 -14.10 25.88
N GLY A 517 -35.75 -14.57 26.89
CA GLY A 517 -35.90 -15.99 27.21
C GLY A 517 -36.38 -16.84 26.02
N ALA A 518 -35.99 -18.11 26.09
CA ALA A 518 -36.32 -19.23 25.20
C ALA A 518 -35.56 -19.29 23.85
N ILE A 519 -34.47 -20.05 23.86
CA ILE A 519 -33.98 -20.77 22.68
C ILE A 519 -34.98 -21.93 22.45
N PRO A 520 -35.51 -22.15 21.22
CA PRO A 520 -36.34 -23.33 20.97
C PRO A 520 -35.48 -24.60 21.14
N ASP A 521 -35.88 -25.48 22.07
CA ASP A 521 -35.18 -26.74 22.43
C ASP A 521 -35.15 -27.82 21.33
N SER A 522 -35.41 -27.48 20.06
CA SER A 522 -35.41 -28.44 18.97
C SER A 522 -34.51 -28.01 17.81
N VAL A 523 -33.24 -28.41 17.90
CA VAL A 523 -32.41 -28.62 16.71
C VAL A 523 -32.75 -30.01 16.18
N PRO A 524 -33.27 -30.18 14.94
CA PRO A 524 -33.59 -31.51 14.42
C PRO A 524 -32.32 -32.38 14.32
N GLU A 525 -32.38 -33.57 14.93
CA GLU A 525 -31.32 -34.58 15.16
C GLU A 525 -30.62 -35.18 13.91
N THR A 526 -30.67 -34.55 12.74
CA THR A 526 -30.07 -35.14 11.53
C THR A 526 -28.99 -34.28 10.90
N VAL A 527 -27.81 -34.28 11.54
CA VAL A 527 -26.53 -33.96 10.89
C VAL A 527 -25.67 -35.23 10.86
N PRO A 528 -25.53 -35.92 9.71
CA PRO A 528 -24.58 -37.03 9.59
C PRO A 528 -23.15 -36.51 9.76
N GLY A 529 -22.39 -37.24 10.55
CA GLY A 529 -21.13 -36.81 11.14
C GLY A 529 -20.01 -36.47 10.16
N THR A 530 -19.29 -35.40 10.50
CA THR A 530 -17.86 -35.46 10.87
C THR A 530 -17.50 -34.13 11.55
N ALA A 531 -17.42 -34.18 12.88
CA ALA A 531 -16.70 -33.22 13.70
C ALA A 531 -15.46 -33.92 14.28
N PRO A 532 -14.38 -33.19 14.55
CA PRO A 532 -13.58 -33.41 15.76
C PRO A 532 -13.67 -32.10 16.59
N GLY A 533 -14.27 -32.12 17.79
CA GLY A 533 -13.66 -32.60 19.05
C GLY A 533 -12.94 -31.40 19.68
N ALA A 534 -13.32 -30.82 20.82
CA ALA A 534 -13.89 -31.41 22.03
C ALA A 534 -14.81 -30.42 22.79
N ILE A 535 -15.84 -30.98 23.42
CA ILE A 535 -16.53 -30.43 24.59
C ILE A 535 -16.37 -31.49 25.70
N PRO A 536 -15.93 -31.12 26.91
CA PRO A 536 -16.43 -31.74 28.13
C PRO A 536 -17.18 -30.65 28.93
N GLY A 537 -18.47 -30.83 29.24
CA GLY A 537 -18.97 -31.57 30.41
C GLY A 537 -18.91 -30.62 31.62
N THR A 538 -20.01 -30.14 32.22
CA THR A 538 -21.05 -30.91 32.91
C THR A 538 -22.28 -30.03 33.20
N THR A 539 -23.50 -30.58 33.12
CA THR A 539 -24.59 -30.20 34.04
C THR A 539 -25.49 -31.41 34.27
N SER A 540 -25.58 -31.80 35.54
CA SER A 540 -26.53 -32.76 36.10
C SER A 540 -27.55 -31.97 36.90
N GLY A 541 -28.84 -32.24 36.73
CA GLY A 541 -29.89 -31.67 37.57
C GLY A 541 -31.28 -31.83 36.96
N ALA A 542 -32.15 -32.56 37.66
CA ALA A 542 -33.46 -33.01 37.22
C ALA A 542 -34.53 -31.90 37.18
N ILE A 543 -35.55 -32.16 36.35
CA ILE A 543 -36.77 -31.38 36.10
C ILE A 543 -37.75 -31.54 37.27
N PRO A 544 -38.58 -30.51 37.56
CA PRO A 544 -39.99 -30.77 37.79
C PRO A 544 -40.88 -30.06 36.76
N ASP A 545 -41.84 -30.84 36.27
CA ASP A 545 -42.98 -30.44 35.45
C ASP A 545 -43.77 -29.33 36.13
N THR A 546 -44.05 -28.25 35.39
CA THR A 546 -45.35 -27.55 35.31
C THR A 546 -45.15 -26.21 34.59
N ALA A 547 -45.74 -26.09 33.40
CA ALA A 547 -45.94 -24.81 32.73
C ALA A 547 -47.35 -24.30 33.04
N PRO A 548 -47.54 -23.03 33.43
CA PRO A 548 -48.78 -22.33 33.18
C PRO A 548 -48.67 -21.55 31.87
N ASP A 549 -49.64 -21.80 30.98
CA ASP A 549 -50.03 -20.92 29.89
C ASP A 549 -50.26 -19.50 30.41
N THR A 550 -49.48 -18.54 29.92
CA THR A 550 -49.88 -17.13 29.69
C THR A 550 -48.70 -16.31 29.17
N ALA A 551 -48.68 -16.04 27.86
CA ALA A 551 -47.85 -14.98 27.29
C ALA A 551 -48.72 -13.73 27.11
N PRO A 552 -48.40 -12.58 27.74
CA PRO A 552 -48.92 -11.29 27.28
C PRO A 552 -48.12 -10.86 26.06
N GLY A 553 -48.85 -10.53 24.99
CA GLY A 553 -48.31 -10.01 23.75
C GLY A 553 -47.79 -8.57 23.84
N ALA A 554 -47.19 -8.17 22.71
CA ALA A 554 -46.70 -6.83 22.37
C ALA A 554 -45.39 -6.40 23.05
N VAL A 555 -44.26 -6.63 22.37
CA VAL A 555 -43.06 -5.79 22.53
C VAL A 555 -43.32 -4.48 21.77
N PRO A 556 -43.18 -3.29 22.40
CA PRO A 556 -43.43 -2.02 21.72
C PRO A 556 -42.32 -1.71 20.71
N ASP A 557 -42.72 -1.29 19.51
CA ASP A 557 -41.88 -1.02 18.34
C ASP A 557 -41.20 0.37 18.38
N THR A 558 -40.75 0.79 19.57
CA THR A 558 -40.09 2.08 19.78
C THR A 558 -38.63 1.88 20.17
N ALA A 559 -37.72 2.07 19.22
CA ALA A 559 -36.31 2.22 19.51
C ALA A 559 -36.07 3.48 20.37
N PRO A 560 -35.26 3.43 21.44
CA PRO A 560 -34.99 4.59 22.28
C PRO A 560 -34.26 5.67 21.48
N ARG A 561 -34.87 6.85 21.38
CA ARG A 561 -34.38 8.01 20.59
C ARG A 561 -33.39 8.92 21.34
N ALA A 562 -32.97 8.54 22.54
CA ALA A 562 -31.88 9.17 23.29
C ALA A 562 -31.36 8.15 24.31
N ILE A 563 -30.04 8.03 24.46
CA ILE A 563 -29.44 7.29 25.59
C ILE A 563 -29.54 8.23 26.80
N PRO A 564 -30.18 7.83 27.91
CA PRO A 564 -30.33 8.69 29.08
C PRO A 564 -28.98 9.03 29.71
N ASP A 565 -28.88 10.24 30.27
CA ASP A 565 -27.75 10.72 31.08
C ASP A 565 -27.77 9.94 32.41
N THR A 566 -27.23 8.71 32.41
CA THR A 566 -27.33 7.77 33.55
C THR A 566 -25.95 7.45 34.12
N ASP A 567 -25.87 7.42 35.43
CA ASP A 567 -24.66 7.05 36.18
C ASP A 567 -24.35 5.55 35.97
N PRO A 568 -23.24 5.22 35.27
CA PRO A 568 -22.85 3.84 34.98
C PRO A 568 -22.35 3.10 36.22
N ASP A 569 -22.14 3.75 37.37
CA ASP A 569 -21.82 3.04 38.61
C ASP A 569 -23.09 2.46 39.29
N SER A 570 -24.27 2.73 38.74
CA SER A 570 -25.55 2.15 39.18
C SER A 570 -25.94 0.92 38.35
N ALA A 571 -26.50 -0.10 39.02
CA ALA A 571 -27.02 -1.30 38.34
C ALA A 571 -28.13 -0.99 37.33
N ALA A 572 -28.84 0.15 37.50
CA ALA A 572 -29.90 0.61 36.60
C ALA A 572 -29.34 1.22 35.30
N GLY A 573 -28.26 2.02 35.37
CA GLY A 573 -27.60 2.59 34.18
C GLY A 573 -27.06 1.51 33.23
N TRP A 574 -26.48 0.44 33.78
CA TRP A 574 -26.03 -0.71 32.98
C TRP A 574 -27.17 -1.47 32.29
N GLN A 575 -28.35 -1.56 32.92
CA GLN A 575 -29.52 -2.23 32.32
C GLN A 575 -30.04 -1.48 31.09
N GLU A 576 -30.03 -0.14 31.11
CA GLU A 576 -30.45 0.69 29.98
C GLU A 576 -29.46 0.64 28.82
N ILE A 577 -28.15 0.67 29.10
CA ILE A 577 -27.09 0.46 28.09
C ILE A 577 -27.22 -0.94 27.47
N ALA A 578 -27.43 -1.98 28.29
CA ALA A 578 -27.62 -3.35 27.81
C ALA A 578 -28.85 -3.47 26.89
N ALA A 579 -29.96 -2.79 27.21
CA ALA A 579 -31.16 -2.75 26.38
C ALA A 579 -30.92 -2.05 25.03
N ALA A 580 -30.19 -0.92 25.01
CA ALA A 580 -29.82 -0.22 23.78
C ALA A 580 -28.90 -1.08 22.89
N LEU A 581 -27.92 -1.77 23.49
CA LEU A 581 -27.01 -2.69 22.80
C LEU A 581 -27.70 -3.95 22.28
N ALA A 582 -28.79 -4.38 22.92
CA ALA A 582 -29.57 -5.54 22.48
C ALA A 582 -30.29 -5.30 21.14
N GLY A 583 -30.63 -4.05 20.82
CA GLY A 583 -31.32 -3.64 19.59
C GLY A 583 -30.43 -3.52 18.34
N LEU A 584 -29.11 -3.72 18.45
CA LEU A 584 -28.18 -3.58 17.32
C LEU A 584 -28.40 -4.66 16.25
N PRO A 585 -28.21 -4.33 14.96
CA PRO A 585 -28.15 -5.34 13.90
C PRO A 585 -27.11 -6.42 14.23
N LEU A 586 -27.45 -7.69 13.99
CA LEU A 586 -26.62 -8.84 14.39
C LEU A 586 -25.14 -8.71 14.00
N ARG A 587 -24.86 -8.22 12.79
CA ARG A 587 -23.49 -7.99 12.31
C ARG A 587 -22.73 -6.99 13.17
N GLU A 588 -23.37 -5.89 13.56
CA GLU A 588 -22.75 -4.85 14.39
C GLU A 588 -22.62 -5.27 15.84
N ALA A 589 -23.60 -6.03 16.36
CA ALA A 589 -23.49 -6.64 17.68
C ALA A 589 -22.26 -7.57 17.76
N LEU A 590 -22.05 -8.42 16.75
CA LEU A 590 -20.87 -9.30 16.66
C LEU A 590 -19.57 -8.51 16.55
N ARG A 591 -19.56 -7.46 15.73
CA ARG A 591 -18.40 -6.57 15.56
C ARG A 591 -18.00 -5.87 16.86
N LEU A 592 -18.97 -5.46 17.66
CA LEU A 592 -18.72 -4.89 18.98
C LEU A 592 -18.09 -5.92 19.93
N ARG A 593 -18.57 -7.18 19.95
CA ARG A 593 -17.98 -8.24 20.78
C ARG A 593 -16.56 -8.59 20.33
N VAL A 594 -16.28 -8.56 19.02
CA VAL A 594 -14.90 -8.65 18.51
C VAL A 594 -14.02 -7.57 19.16
N ARG A 595 -14.48 -6.31 19.19
CA ARG A 595 -13.72 -5.21 19.82
C ARG A 595 -13.55 -5.42 21.31
N TRP A 596 -14.58 -5.86 22.04
CA TRP A 596 -14.48 -6.13 23.48
C TRP A 596 -13.46 -7.22 23.80
N VAL A 597 -13.47 -8.32 23.04
CA VAL A 597 -12.49 -9.40 23.20
C VAL A 597 -11.06 -8.90 22.90
N GLN A 598 -10.88 -8.02 21.90
CA GLN A 598 -9.58 -7.41 21.61
C GLN A 598 -9.10 -6.48 22.73
N GLU A 599 -9.99 -5.70 23.34
CA GLU A 599 -9.64 -4.87 24.50
C GLU A 599 -9.32 -5.69 25.75
N PHE A 600 -10.06 -6.79 25.97
CA PHE A 600 -9.75 -7.76 27.01
C PHE A 600 -8.34 -8.38 26.80
N GLN A 601 -8.00 -8.77 25.57
CA GLN A 601 -6.64 -9.22 25.23
C GLN A 601 -5.59 -8.15 25.54
N ALA A 602 -5.84 -6.90 25.18
CA ALA A 602 -4.93 -5.81 25.44
C ALA A 602 -4.71 -5.60 26.96
N ALA A 603 -5.76 -5.74 27.76
CA ALA A 603 -5.66 -5.71 29.23
C ALA A 603 -4.81 -6.85 29.79
N LEU A 604 -5.00 -8.09 29.31
CA LEU A 604 -4.18 -9.25 29.71
C LEU A 604 -2.70 -9.06 29.35
N VAL A 605 -2.41 -8.51 28.18
CA VAL A 605 -1.03 -8.24 27.74
C VAL A 605 -0.39 -7.14 28.59
N ARG A 606 -1.14 -6.10 28.97
CA ARG A 606 -0.65 -5.04 29.87
C ARG A 606 -0.32 -5.57 31.25
N GLU A 607 -1.18 -6.41 31.80
CA GLU A 607 -0.93 -7.08 33.07
C GLU A 607 0.35 -7.94 33.00
N LEU A 608 0.52 -8.69 31.92
CA LEU A 608 1.74 -9.47 31.72
C LEU A 608 2.98 -8.57 31.59
N ALA A 609 2.86 -7.41 30.96
CA ALA A 609 3.94 -6.42 30.87
C ALA A 609 4.31 -5.85 32.25
N ALA A 610 3.32 -5.62 33.12
CA ALA A 610 3.53 -5.17 34.49
C ALA A 610 4.24 -6.24 35.35
N ARG A 611 3.86 -7.51 35.20
CA ARG A 611 4.49 -8.65 35.91
C ARG A 611 5.91 -8.95 35.44
N HIS A 612 6.21 -8.64 34.19
CA HIS A 612 7.52 -8.90 33.58
C HIS A 612 8.10 -7.61 32.99
N PRO A 613 8.52 -6.65 33.83
CA PRO A 613 9.07 -5.39 33.34
C PRO A 613 10.34 -5.63 32.54
N GLY A 614 10.54 -4.83 31.49
CA GLY A 614 11.71 -4.94 30.63
C GLY A 614 11.73 -3.86 29.55
N PRO A 615 12.90 -3.62 28.93
CA PRO A 615 13.11 -2.51 28.00
C PRO A 615 12.34 -2.67 26.68
N GLU A 616 11.88 -3.88 26.36
CA GLU A 616 11.18 -4.17 25.11
C GLU A 616 9.65 -4.18 25.33
N PRO A 617 8.87 -3.50 24.46
CA PRO A 617 7.42 -3.62 24.44
C PRO A 617 6.99 -5.05 24.13
N LEU A 618 6.06 -5.62 24.91
CA LEU A 618 5.52 -6.97 24.64
C LEU A 618 4.87 -7.07 23.26
N ALA A 619 4.44 -5.96 22.66
CA ALA A 619 3.91 -5.91 21.30
C ALA A 619 4.87 -6.47 20.24
N LEU A 620 6.18 -6.52 20.50
CA LEU A 620 7.19 -7.07 19.58
C LEU A 620 7.39 -8.59 19.68
N LEU A 621 6.74 -9.24 20.64
CA LEU A 621 6.77 -10.69 20.79
C LEU A 621 5.87 -11.39 19.75
N ARG A 622 6.11 -12.68 19.52
CA ARG A 622 5.17 -13.57 18.82
C ARG A 622 4.25 -14.26 19.82
N TRP A 623 3.11 -14.77 19.34
CA TRP A 623 2.12 -15.45 20.18
C TRP A 623 2.70 -16.55 21.08
N GLU A 624 3.56 -17.42 20.53
CA GLU A 624 4.19 -18.50 21.31
C GLU A 624 5.09 -17.97 22.43
N GLU A 625 5.75 -16.83 22.20
CA GLU A 625 6.61 -16.19 23.20
C GLU A 625 5.79 -15.50 24.29
N LEU A 626 4.69 -14.83 23.91
CA LEU A 626 3.75 -14.25 24.87
C LEU A 626 3.16 -15.34 25.77
N LEU A 627 2.76 -16.45 25.17
CA LEU A 627 2.13 -17.57 25.88
C LEU A 627 3.12 -18.26 26.82
N ALA A 628 4.35 -18.52 26.35
CA ALA A 628 5.41 -19.06 27.20
C ALA A 628 5.72 -18.12 28.39
N LEU A 629 5.70 -16.80 28.17
CA LEU A 629 5.88 -15.82 29.24
C LEU A 629 4.72 -15.87 30.25
N ALA A 630 3.48 -15.95 29.78
CA ALA A 630 2.29 -16.07 30.63
C ALA A 630 2.30 -17.36 31.49
N GLU A 631 2.92 -18.43 31.00
CA GLU A 631 3.09 -19.70 31.71
C GLU A 631 4.27 -19.72 32.70
N GLY A 632 4.88 -18.55 32.96
CA GLY A 632 6.01 -18.42 33.88
C GLY A 632 7.39 -18.60 33.23
N GLY A 633 7.44 -18.64 31.91
CA GLY A 633 8.69 -18.63 31.15
C GLY A 633 9.46 -17.30 31.29
N ARG A 634 10.70 -17.28 30.78
CA ARG A 634 11.53 -16.07 30.74
C ARG A 634 11.33 -15.33 29.43
N ARG A 635 11.51 -14.01 29.44
CA ARG A 635 11.51 -13.18 28.22
C ARG A 635 12.53 -13.73 27.19
N PRO A 636 12.21 -13.74 25.88
CA PRO A 636 13.09 -14.30 24.87
C PRO A 636 14.42 -13.53 24.74
N ALA A 637 15.52 -14.25 24.55
CA ALA A 637 16.83 -13.63 24.33
C ALA A 637 16.90 -12.93 22.96
N GLY A 638 17.42 -11.69 22.92
CA GLY A 638 17.59 -10.93 21.68
C GLY A 638 16.34 -10.23 21.14
N ALA A 639 15.22 -10.33 21.86
CA ALA A 639 13.99 -9.64 21.50
C ALA A 639 14.16 -8.10 21.56
N ASN A 640 15.04 -7.59 22.45
CA ASN A 640 15.48 -6.20 22.49
C ASN A 640 16.19 -5.67 21.21
N ARG A 641 16.57 -6.55 20.26
CA ARG A 641 17.12 -6.15 18.94
C ARG A 641 16.04 -6.02 17.88
N ARG A 642 14.79 -6.38 18.18
CA ARG A 642 13.66 -6.27 17.25
C ARG A 642 13.24 -4.82 17.16
N THR A 643 13.08 -4.35 15.94
CA THR A 643 12.55 -3.02 15.67
C THR A 643 11.06 -3.12 15.31
N PRO A 644 10.24 -2.14 15.72
CA PRO A 644 8.89 -2.00 15.20
C PRO A 644 8.90 -1.97 13.67
N PRO A 645 7.82 -2.43 13.02
CA PRO A 645 7.70 -2.30 11.58
C PRO A 645 7.84 -0.82 11.18
N PRO A 646 8.56 -0.51 10.09
CA PRO A 646 8.78 0.87 9.69
C PRO A 646 7.44 1.53 9.36
N GLN A 647 7.19 2.70 9.96
CA GLN A 647 6.08 3.58 9.61
C GLN A 647 6.33 4.12 8.20
N GLY A 648 5.76 3.45 7.20
CA GLY A 648 5.90 3.79 5.79
C GLY A 648 4.56 4.14 5.13
N PRO A 649 4.59 4.71 3.91
CA PRO A 649 3.39 4.94 3.13
C PRO A 649 2.64 3.61 2.93
N PRO A 650 1.30 3.62 2.98
CA PRO A 650 0.52 2.40 2.79
C PRO A 650 0.79 1.81 1.39
N PRO A 651 0.69 0.47 1.24
CA PRO A 651 0.82 -0.15 -0.07
C PRO A 651 -0.28 0.36 -1.03
N PRO A 652 -0.08 0.22 -2.35
CA PRO A 652 -1.10 0.61 -3.34
C PRO A 652 -2.44 -0.09 -3.09
N ASP A 653 -3.56 0.49 -3.52
CA ASP A 653 -4.91 -0.08 -3.25
C ASP A 653 -5.09 -1.51 -3.76
N ALA A 654 -4.44 -1.81 -4.89
CA ALA A 654 -4.41 -3.12 -5.50
C ALA A 654 -2.99 -3.36 -6.01
N PHE A 655 -2.35 -4.42 -5.51
CA PHE A 655 -0.96 -4.72 -5.80
C PHE A 655 -0.71 -6.22 -5.81
N ARG A 656 0.47 -6.59 -6.28
CA ARG A 656 1.01 -7.94 -6.19
C ARG A 656 2.41 -7.87 -5.63
N LEU A 657 2.78 -8.84 -4.81
CA LEU A 657 4.14 -8.92 -4.30
C LEU A 657 5.10 -9.38 -5.39
N ALA A 658 6.23 -8.69 -5.48
CA ALA A 658 7.42 -9.18 -6.16
C ALA A 658 8.06 -10.33 -5.34
N ALA A 659 9.07 -10.99 -5.92
CA ALA A 659 9.74 -12.12 -5.26
C ALA A 659 10.47 -11.72 -3.97
N ASP A 660 10.85 -10.45 -3.86
CA ASP A 660 11.50 -9.83 -2.69
C ASP A 660 10.50 -9.25 -1.68
N GLY A 661 9.19 -9.44 -1.87
CA GLY A 661 8.16 -8.90 -1.00
C GLY A 661 7.77 -7.45 -1.31
N THR A 662 8.33 -6.81 -2.35
CA THR A 662 7.97 -5.44 -2.72
C THR A 662 6.55 -5.37 -3.29
N PRO A 663 5.68 -4.47 -2.80
CA PRO A 663 4.38 -4.21 -3.41
C PRO A 663 4.53 -3.62 -4.82
N VAL A 664 4.01 -4.32 -5.84
CA VAL A 664 3.95 -3.83 -7.22
C VAL A 664 2.51 -3.47 -7.56
N PRO A 665 2.20 -2.19 -7.85
CA PRO A 665 0.84 -1.76 -8.21
C PRO A 665 0.26 -2.58 -9.38
N GLU A 666 -1.00 -3.00 -9.27
CA GLU A 666 -1.70 -3.68 -10.38
C GLU A 666 -2.12 -2.64 -11.44
N PRO A 667 -1.73 -2.82 -12.72
CA PRO A 667 -2.12 -1.91 -13.79
C PRO A 667 -3.64 -1.87 -14.00
N ARG A 668 -4.20 -0.66 -14.10
CA ARG A 668 -5.63 -0.41 -14.33
C ARG A 668 -6.06 -1.00 -15.69
N ARG A 669 -7.04 -1.91 -15.69
CA ARG A 669 -7.77 -2.29 -16.92
C ARG A 669 -9.06 -1.48 -16.99
N GLY A 670 -9.14 -0.56 -17.96
CA GLY A 670 -10.28 0.31 -18.20
C GLY A 670 -11.58 -0.47 -18.45
N GLY A 671 -12.71 0.13 -18.05
CA GLY A 671 -14.04 -0.44 -18.27
C GLY A 671 -15.20 0.28 -17.55
N ARG A 672 -14.93 1.14 -16.56
CA ARG A 672 -15.88 2.16 -16.10
C ARG A 672 -15.27 3.53 -16.39
N ALA A 673 -16.10 4.50 -16.76
CA ALA A 673 -15.68 5.87 -17.06
C ALA A 673 -14.66 6.33 -16.01
N ALA A 674 -13.54 6.89 -16.46
CA ALA A 674 -12.45 7.32 -15.60
C ALA A 674 -12.98 8.28 -14.52
N GLY A 675 -13.22 7.75 -13.31
CA GLY A 675 -13.70 8.52 -12.17
C GLY A 675 -14.95 8.02 -11.45
N ALA A 676 -15.65 6.99 -11.93
CA ALA A 676 -16.83 6.48 -11.23
C ALA A 676 -16.46 5.49 -10.11
N GLY A 677 -16.86 5.81 -8.87
CA GLY A 677 -16.84 4.90 -7.73
C GLY A 677 -18.13 4.09 -7.60
N ARG A 678 -18.34 3.50 -6.42
CA ARG A 678 -19.57 2.83 -6.03
C ARG A 678 -20.46 3.82 -5.27
N PRO A 679 -21.73 4.00 -5.69
CA PRO A 679 -22.67 4.84 -4.98
C PRO A 679 -22.91 4.27 -3.58
N VAL A 680 -22.98 5.16 -2.58
CA VAL A 680 -23.27 4.79 -1.19
C VAL A 680 -24.62 5.38 -0.78
N SER A 681 -24.78 6.69 -0.93
CA SER A 681 -25.92 7.46 -0.43
C SER A 681 -26.29 8.52 -1.45
N GLY A 682 -27.58 8.76 -1.65
CA GLY A 682 -28.05 9.73 -2.65
C GLY A 682 -27.62 11.17 -2.33
N GLY A 683 -27.76 12.05 -3.32
CA GLY A 683 -27.43 13.47 -3.19
C GLY A 683 -26.31 13.89 -4.12
N ARG A 684 -26.37 15.15 -4.56
CA ARG A 684 -25.40 15.77 -5.44
C ARG A 684 -24.89 17.04 -4.78
N VAL A 685 -23.59 17.09 -4.51
CA VAL A 685 -22.99 18.13 -3.69
C VAL A 685 -21.77 18.75 -4.35
N HIS A 686 -21.51 19.99 -3.98
CA HIS A 686 -20.35 20.76 -4.36
C HIS A 686 -19.57 21.14 -3.12
N GLY A 687 -18.25 20.99 -3.18
CA GLY A 687 -17.42 21.26 -2.03
C GLY A 687 -15.93 21.17 -2.31
N LEU A 688 -15.12 21.47 -1.30
CA LEU A 688 -13.66 21.41 -1.39
C LEU A 688 -13.14 20.10 -0.82
N ALA A 689 -12.27 19.43 -1.56
CA ALA A 689 -11.56 18.25 -1.08
C ALA A 689 -10.81 18.57 0.23
N TRP A 690 -11.00 17.74 1.24
CA TRP A 690 -10.36 17.84 2.54
C TRP A 690 -9.95 16.44 3.00
N ASP A 691 -8.75 16.29 3.56
CA ASP A 691 -8.19 14.99 3.93
C ASP A 691 -8.41 14.60 5.40
N GLY A 692 -9.15 15.43 6.16
CA GLY A 692 -9.36 15.23 7.59
C GLY A 692 -8.32 15.93 8.47
N ALA A 693 -7.28 16.56 7.88
CA ALA A 693 -6.25 17.26 8.65
C ALA A 693 -6.61 18.73 8.88
N GLY A 694 -6.50 19.19 10.12
CA GLY A 694 -6.82 20.58 10.51
C GLY A 694 -8.32 20.87 10.56
N PRO A 695 -8.74 22.14 10.66
CA PRO A 695 -10.16 22.51 10.65
C PRO A 695 -10.78 22.32 9.25
N PRO A 696 -12.02 21.80 9.15
CA PRO A 696 -12.66 21.56 7.86
C PRO A 696 -13.01 22.90 7.16
N PRO A 697 -12.76 23.04 5.85
CA PRO A 697 -13.18 24.22 5.10
C PRO A 697 -14.71 24.26 4.93
N PRO A 698 -15.31 25.45 4.64
CA PRO A 698 -16.71 25.53 4.27
C PRO A 698 -17.03 24.64 3.06
N GLY A 699 -18.06 23.80 3.18
CA GLY A 699 -18.40 22.85 2.13
C GLY A 699 -17.43 21.67 2.02
N ALA A 700 -16.76 21.26 3.10
CA ALA A 700 -15.76 20.20 3.05
C ALA A 700 -16.32 18.88 2.48
N VAL A 701 -15.58 18.30 1.54
CA VAL A 701 -15.75 16.94 1.04
C VAL A 701 -14.57 16.12 1.55
N LEU A 702 -14.84 15.18 2.45
CA LEU A 702 -13.80 14.31 2.99
C LEU A 702 -13.31 13.33 1.91
N VAL A 703 -12.05 13.47 1.49
CA VAL A 703 -11.38 12.60 0.53
C VAL A 703 -10.33 11.77 1.25
N VAL A 704 -10.60 10.49 1.44
CA VAL A 704 -9.71 9.59 2.20
C VAL A 704 -9.39 8.33 1.42
N ARG A 705 -8.27 7.68 1.77
CA ARG A 705 -7.89 6.41 1.13
C ARG A 705 -8.83 5.27 1.56
N THR A 706 -9.13 5.20 2.84
CA THR A 706 -9.97 4.16 3.44
C THR A 706 -10.88 4.81 4.46
N LEU A 707 -12.07 4.24 4.63
CA LEU A 707 -13.02 4.63 5.65
C LEU A 707 -12.62 4.06 7.02
N ASP A 708 -11.70 4.74 7.67
CA ASP A 708 -11.28 4.45 9.05
C ASP A 708 -12.36 4.84 10.07
N PRO A 709 -12.73 3.97 11.04
CA PRO A 709 -13.75 4.29 12.05
C PRO A 709 -13.51 5.58 12.84
N GLY A 710 -12.26 5.99 13.04
CA GLY A 710 -11.90 7.25 13.70
C GLY A 710 -12.30 8.51 12.91
N LEU A 711 -12.72 8.39 11.65
CA LEU A 711 -13.30 9.48 10.87
C LEU A 711 -14.79 9.71 11.17
N ALA A 712 -15.45 8.79 11.87
CA ALA A 712 -16.87 8.89 12.21
C ALA A 712 -17.24 10.24 12.87
N PRO A 713 -16.47 10.77 13.84
CA PRO A 713 -16.77 12.03 14.49
C PRO A 713 -16.66 13.25 13.57
N LEU A 714 -16.03 13.10 12.40
CA LEU A 714 -15.89 14.18 11.41
C LEU A 714 -17.08 14.27 10.47
N LEU A 715 -17.97 13.26 10.43
CA LEU A 715 -19.10 13.28 9.50
C LEU A 715 -20.07 14.47 9.72
N PRO A 716 -20.42 14.84 10.97
CA PRO A 716 -21.19 16.05 11.23
C PRO A 716 -20.40 17.29 10.76
N GLY A 717 -20.90 18.00 9.76
CA GLY A 717 -20.27 19.19 9.18
C GLY A 717 -19.65 19.00 7.79
N LEU A 718 -19.61 17.77 7.28
CA LEU A 718 -19.22 17.52 5.89
C LEU A 718 -20.39 17.73 4.93
N THR A 719 -20.06 18.11 3.70
CA THR A 719 -21.02 18.19 2.60
C THR A 719 -20.97 16.94 1.72
N GLY A 720 -19.83 16.24 1.66
CA GLY A 720 -19.72 14.97 0.98
C GLY A 720 -18.57 14.10 1.47
N LEU A 721 -18.57 12.83 1.03
CA LEU A 721 -17.54 11.85 1.36
C LEU A 721 -17.10 11.06 0.13
N VAL A 722 -15.79 10.94 -0.05
CA VAL A 722 -15.16 10.20 -1.14
C VAL A 722 -14.08 9.30 -0.56
N ALA A 723 -14.25 7.99 -0.69
CA ALA A 723 -13.26 7.02 -0.27
C ALA A 723 -12.64 6.28 -1.46
N GLN A 724 -11.31 6.19 -1.49
CA GLN A 724 -10.58 5.51 -2.56
C GLN A 724 -10.81 4.00 -2.54
N THR A 725 -10.81 3.43 -1.35
CA THR A 725 -11.09 2.04 -1.06
C THR A 725 -12.22 1.95 -0.04
N GLY A 726 -12.98 0.86 -0.08
CA GLY A 726 -14.15 0.67 0.76
C GLY A 726 -15.29 0.01 0.02
N SER A 727 -16.29 -0.41 0.78
CA SER A 727 -17.53 -1.01 0.28
C SER A 727 -18.71 -0.09 0.59
N PRO A 728 -19.78 -0.05 -0.24
CA PRO A 728 -21.04 0.58 0.18
C PRO A 728 -21.69 -0.06 1.42
N LEU A 729 -21.18 -1.22 1.84
CA LEU A 729 -21.58 -1.96 3.04
C LEU A 729 -20.57 -1.79 4.19
N SER A 730 -19.63 -0.86 4.05
CA SER A 730 -18.67 -0.51 5.10
C SER A 730 -19.33 0.30 6.20
N HIS A 731 -18.74 0.25 7.39
CA HIS A 731 -19.29 0.87 8.60
C HIS A 731 -19.59 2.37 8.40
N LEU A 732 -18.60 3.15 7.95
CA LEU A 732 -18.80 4.58 7.66
C LEU A 732 -19.62 4.88 6.42
N ALA A 733 -19.70 3.95 5.46
CA ALA A 733 -20.56 4.15 4.29
C ALA A 733 -22.03 4.07 4.69
N LEU A 734 -22.38 3.14 5.58
CA LEU A 734 -23.71 3.05 6.18
C LEU A 734 -24.04 4.31 6.98
N LEU A 735 -23.11 4.75 7.83
CA LEU A 735 -23.30 5.96 8.62
C LEU A 735 -23.47 7.22 7.73
N ALA A 736 -22.64 7.39 6.70
CA ALA A 736 -22.79 8.50 5.76
C ALA A 736 -24.17 8.46 5.07
N ARG A 737 -24.71 7.28 4.78
CA ARG A 737 -26.07 7.12 4.25
C ARG A 737 -27.14 7.54 5.25
N GLU A 738 -27.01 7.16 6.51
CA GLU A 738 -27.95 7.50 7.57
C GLU A 738 -27.97 9.00 7.87
N SER A 739 -26.80 9.64 7.84
CA SER A 739 -26.68 11.09 7.98
C SER A 739 -27.07 11.87 6.71
N GLY A 740 -27.53 11.19 5.65
CA GLY A 740 -27.89 11.84 4.38
C GLY A 740 -26.71 12.48 3.63
N LEU A 741 -25.48 12.17 4.02
CA LEU A 741 -24.25 12.72 3.45
C LEU A 741 -23.98 12.08 2.10
N ALA A 742 -23.83 12.86 1.01
CA ALA A 742 -23.54 12.33 -0.31
C ALA A 742 -22.17 11.62 -0.34
N ALA A 743 -22.18 10.29 -0.50
CA ALA A 743 -20.99 9.47 -0.34
C ALA A 743 -20.72 8.54 -1.54
N VAL A 744 -19.44 8.40 -1.89
CA VAL A 744 -18.95 7.50 -2.93
C VAL A 744 -17.73 6.74 -2.42
N THR A 745 -17.74 5.41 -2.55
CA THR A 745 -16.61 4.55 -2.14
C THR A 745 -15.96 3.88 -3.33
N GLY A 746 -14.74 3.35 -3.16
CA GLY A 746 -14.06 2.64 -4.24
C GLY A 746 -13.72 3.54 -5.44
N VAL A 747 -13.48 4.84 -5.21
CA VAL A 747 -13.10 5.81 -6.23
C VAL A 747 -11.60 5.67 -6.50
N PRO A 748 -11.17 5.04 -7.61
CA PRO A 748 -9.77 4.66 -7.74
C PRO A 748 -8.85 5.89 -7.78
N GLY A 749 -7.81 5.89 -6.95
CA GLY A 749 -6.86 7.01 -6.87
C GLY A 749 -7.45 8.33 -6.36
N ALA A 750 -8.55 8.32 -5.59
CA ALA A 750 -9.19 9.54 -5.10
C ALA A 750 -8.22 10.53 -4.45
N VAL A 751 -7.36 10.08 -3.54
CA VAL A 751 -6.44 10.98 -2.80
C VAL A 751 -5.39 11.62 -3.70
N ASP A 752 -4.96 10.90 -4.75
CA ASP A 752 -3.97 11.40 -5.72
C ASP A 752 -4.63 12.31 -6.78
N ARG A 753 -5.91 12.06 -7.09
CA ARG A 753 -6.67 12.81 -8.12
C ARG A 753 -7.30 14.09 -7.57
N PHE A 754 -7.57 14.12 -6.27
CA PHE A 754 -8.29 15.19 -5.60
C PHE A 754 -7.52 15.61 -4.33
N PRO A 755 -6.34 16.24 -4.48
CA PRO A 755 -5.60 16.77 -3.33
C PRO A 755 -6.44 17.82 -2.56
N PRO A 756 -6.16 18.06 -1.26
CA PRO A 756 -6.88 19.04 -0.46
C PRO A 756 -6.99 20.41 -1.15
N GLY A 757 -8.16 21.04 -1.08
CA GLY A 757 -8.50 22.29 -1.76
C GLY A 757 -9.04 22.13 -3.18
N THR A 758 -9.05 20.92 -3.76
CA THR A 758 -9.64 20.68 -5.09
C THR A 758 -11.16 20.89 -5.05
N PRO A 759 -11.76 21.71 -5.93
CA PRO A 759 -13.21 21.82 -6.06
C PRO A 759 -13.78 20.52 -6.64
N LEU A 760 -14.71 19.89 -5.93
CA LEU A 760 -15.31 18.62 -6.30
C LEU A 760 -16.82 18.74 -6.51
N LEU A 761 -17.29 17.99 -7.51
CA LEU A 761 -18.66 17.53 -7.61
C LEU A 761 -18.70 16.06 -7.18
N VAL A 762 -19.54 15.74 -6.20
CA VAL A 762 -19.81 14.36 -5.75
C VAL A 762 -21.28 14.06 -5.98
N ASP A 763 -21.57 12.99 -6.71
CA ASP A 763 -22.92 12.45 -6.89
C ASP A 763 -22.95 11.04 -6.29
N GLY A 764 -23.50 10.95 -5.09
CA GLY A 764 -23.53 9.71 -4.32
C GLY A 764 -24.54 8.68 -4.83
N ALA A 765 -25.49 9.08 -5.69
CA ALA A 765 -26.46 8.19 -6.32
C ALA A 765 -25.89 7.46 -7.55
N THR A 766 -25.10 8.16 -8.36
CA THR A 766 -24.46 7.62 -9.57
C THR A 766 -23.06 7.07 -9.31
N GLY A 767 -22.42 7.50 -8.21
CA GLY A 767 -21.03 7.20 -7.91
C GLY A 767 -20.04 8.10 -8.68
N GLU A 768 -20.51 9.21 -9.25
CA GLU A 768 -19.67 10.13 -10.01
C GLU A 768 -18.89 11.07 -9.08
N VAL A 769 -17.57 11.18 -9.30
CA VAL A 769 -16.72 12.19 -8.66
C VAL A 769 -15.87 12.89 -9.72
N ARG A 770 -15.99 14.21 -9.81
CA ARG A 770 -15.26 15.04 -10.79
C ARG A 770 -14.61 16.24 -10.12
N ALA A 771 -13.37 16.52 -10.49
CA ALA A 771 -12.73 17.81 -10.24
C ALA A 771 -13.36 18.86 -11.16
N ARG A 772 -13.55 20.07 -10.64
CA ARG A 772 -14.01 21.22 -11.41
C ARG A 772 -12.86 22.14 -11.78
#